data_AF-A0AA35XEW6-F1
#
_entry.id   AF-A0AA35XEW6-F1
#
_cell.length_a   1.000
_cell.length_b   1.000
_cell.length_c   1.000
_cell.angle_alpha   90.00
_cell.angle_beta   90.00
_cell.angle_gamma   90.00
#
_symmetry.space_group_name_H-M   'P 1'
#
loop_
_entity.id
_entity.type
_entity.pdbx_description
1 polymer ?
#
loop_
_entity_poly.entity_id
_entity_poly.type
_entity_poly.pdbx_seq_one_letter_code
_entity_poly.pdbx_strand_id
1 'polypeptide(L)'
;MTVEGLKNFIMAQGSSRAIVMMEWDKIWACNRKVIDPVAPRYTALLKSEVVTMVIAGTKEEMKLHPRHPKNPEVGQKEVWYSQKIFVEGADAETLQEGETVTLLNWGNVLVSKVTRREGKVVLLEGELALENTEFKNTQKLTWLADCGPAQTTPTICYHFDHIITKGVLKPEDNFEDYINYNSKVEYEMMGDPCLHGVQKGDIIQLQRRGFFICDEPFHPRSVHSGLESPCVLFHIPDGHTKPMPTSGSKKKKADGPLLPEQPIKKLKSSADHTLFNDEAVEQVKEKIEVQGEKVRSLKASGASKEVIDAKVASLLSLKAQYKSLTGKDLVASAGRRGGKPDKEKKEKEKREKEREKKDKEKKKEKKRQAETVAAAAKKEAEGEAGRKKQTRLGMECKKEENLSEWYTQVITKAEMVEYYDVSGCYILRPWSFAIWEKIQAFFDKGIKASGVENVYFPMFVSRAALEKEKDHIADFAPEVAWVTRSGSSELAEPIAVRPTSETVMYPAIAKWVQSHRDLPIRMNQWCNVVRWEFKHPQPFLRTREFLWQEGHSTFANKPDAEAEVMEILQLYRAVYEELLAIPVIPGRKTEKEKFAGGDYTTTIEAFISASGRGIQAATSHHLGQNFSKMFNIVFEHPDKVNHQV
;
A
#
# COMPACT_ATOMS: atom_id res chain seq x y z
N MET A 1 4.49 -20.36 12.41
CA MET A 1 4.46 -21.61 13.21
C MET A 1 4.93 -22.76 12.34
N THR A 2 5.71 -23.70 12.88
CA THR A 2 6.19 -24.89 12.15
C THR A 2 5.15 -26.02 12.17
N VAL A 3 5.16 -26.86 11.13
CA VAL A 3 4.30 -28.06 11.06
C VAL A 3 4.62 -29.05 12.19
N GLU A 4 5.89 -29.17 12.57
CA GLU A 4 6.31 -30.04 13.67
C GLU A 4 5.86 -29.49 15.04
N GLY A 5 5.99 -28.18 15.28
CA GLY A 5 5.49 -27.55 16.52
C GLY A 5 4.00 -27.78 16.72
N LEU A 6 3.22 -27.69 15.63
CA LEU A 6 1.78 -28.02 15.63
C LEU A 6 1.53 -29.51 15.90
N LYS A 7 2.25 -30.44 15.25
CA LYS A 7 2.15 -31.88 15.52
C LYS A 7 2.45 -32.19 16.99
N ASN A 8 3.53 -31.63 17.53
CA ASN A 8 3.96 -31.82 18.92
C ASN A 8 2.93 -31.26 19.92
N PHE A 9 2.27 -30.13 19.61
CA PHE A 9 1.13 -29.63 20.39
C PHE A 9 -0.09 -30.56 20.33
N ILE A 10 -0.49 -31.02 19.14
CA ILE A 10 -1.64 -31.93 18.97
C ILE A 10 -1.42 -33.24 19.74
N MET A 11 -0.23 -33.84 19.64
CA MET A 11 0.12 -35.06 20.39
C MET A 11 0.09 -34.83 21.91
N ALA A 12 0.50 -33.65 22.39
CA ALA A 12 0.50 -33.31 23.81
C ALA A 12 -0.91 -33.09 24.43
N GLN A 13 -1.94 -32.83 23.62
CA GLN A 13 -3.34 -32.76 24.08
C GLN A 13 -3.97 -34.14 24.28
N GLY A 14 -3.45 -35.18 23.60
CA GLY A 14 -3.97 -36.54 23.65
C GLY A 14 -5.33 -36.72 22.95
N SER A 15 -5.94 -37.89 23.13
CA SER A 15 -7.19 -38.28 22.48
C SER A 15 -8.47 -37.96 23.28
N SER A 16 -8.34 -37.46 24.51
CA SER A 16 -9.47 -37.21 25.40
C SER A 16 -10.16 -35.89 25.08
N ARG A 17 -11.46 -35.94 24.78
CA ARG A 17 -12.28 -34.74 24.49
C ARG A 17 -12.71 -33.94 25.73
N ALA A 18 -12.35 -34.39 26.93
CA ALA A 18 -13.01 -33.96 28.17
C ALA A 18 -12.69 -32.51 28.60
N ILE A 19 -11.43 -32.07 28.48
CA ILE A 19 -11.01 -30.70 28.84
C ILE A 19 -9.88 -30.27 27.89
N VAL A 20 -10.21 -29.46 26.87
CA VAL A 20 -9.22 -28.88 25.96
C VAL A 20 -8.98 -27.41 26.32
N MET A 21 -8.05 -27.16 27.24
CA MET A 21 -7.56 -25.81 27.54
C MET A 21 -6.64 -25.34 26.40
N MET A 22 -7.21 -24.70 25.37
CA MET A 22 -6.46 -24.07 24.28
C MET A 22 -5.84 -22.73 24.71
N GLU A 23 -4.88 -22.80 25.63
CA GLU A 23 -3.98 -21.68 25.92
C GLU A 23 -3.01 -21.48 24.75
N TRP A 24 -3.06 -20.32 24.10
CA TRP A 24 -2.18 -19.98 22.97
C TRP A 24 -0.68 -20.05 23.34
N ASP A 25 -0.34 -19.77 24.59
CA ASP A 25 1.04 -19.87 25.08
C ASP A 25 1.61 -21.30 24.96
N LYS A 26 0.77 -22.33 25.16
CA LYS A 26 1.21 -23.74 25.12
C LYS A 26 1.56 -24.20 23.69
N ILE A 27 0.82 -23.75 22.68
CA ILE A 27 1.15 -24.07 21.28
C ILE A 27 2.42 -23.34 20.82
N TRP A 28 2.60 -22.08 21.22
CA TRP A 28 3.82 -21.32 20.96
C TRP A 28 5.05 -21.88 21.70
N ALA A 29 4.90 -22.32 22.96
CA ALA A 29 5.95 -23.01 23.70
C ALA A 29 6.35 -24.36 23.07
N CYS A 30 5.39 -25.10 22.49
CA CYS A 30 5.69 -26.30 21.68
C CYS A 30 6.42 -25.96 20.37
N ASN A 31 6.03 -24.90 19.68
CA ASN A 31 6.73 -24.40 18.49
C ASN A 31 8.17 -23.94 18.83
N ARG A 32 8.37 -23.23 19.95
CA ARG A 32 9.68 -22.77 20.41
C ARG A 32 10.68 -23.93 20.55
N LYS A 33 10.26 -25.07 21.11
CA LYS A 33 11.12 -26.26 21.29
C LYS A 33 11.69 -26.82 19.99
N VAL A 34 11.01 -26.60 18.86
CA VAL A 34 11.47 -27.00 17.52
C VAL A 34 12.47 -26.00 16.94
N ILE A 35 12.27 -24.68 17.17
CA ILE A 35 13.06 -23.63 16.51
C ILE A 35 14.29 -23.16 17.31
N ASP A 36 14.25 -23.13 18.65
CA ASP A 36 15.38 -22.71 19.51
C ASP A 36 16.68 -23.51 19.28
N PRO A 37 16.67 -24.83 18.96
CA PRO A 37 17.90 -25.59 18.66
C PRO A 37 18.55 -25.30 17.29
N VAL A 38 17.82 -24.69 16.35
CA VAL A 38 18.24 -24.55 14.93
C VAL A 38 18.28 -23.11 14.42
N ALA A 39 17.61 -22.16 15.07
CA ALA A 39 17.52 -20.78 14.62
C ALA A 39 18.89 -20.04 14.71
N PRO A 40 19.46 -19.53 13.60
CA PRO A 40 20.65 -18.68 13.63
C PRO A 40 20.40 -17.37 14.41
N ARG A 41 21.42 -16.91 15.14
CA ARG A 41 21.34 -15.79 16.09
C ARG A 41 22.02 -14.52 15.55
N TYR A 42 21.23 -13.49 15.29
CA TYR A 42 21.66 -12.18 14.82
C TYR A 42 21.41 -11.09 15.89
N THR A 43 22.05 -9.95 15.76
CA THR A 43 21.77 -8.77 16.58
C THR A 43 20.93 -7.76 15.77
N ALA A 44 20.02 -7.05 16.43
CA ALA A 44 19.42 -5.85 15.87
C ALA A 44 19.08 -4.87 17.02
N LEU A 45 19.28 -3.57 16.81
CA LEU A 45 19.08 -2.50 17.78
C LEU A 45 18.02 -1.52 17.27
N LEU A 46 17.20 -0.93 18.16
CA LEU A 46 16.11 -0.03 17.76
C LEU A 46 16.69 1.27 17.20
N LYS A 47 16.44 1.55 15.92
CA LYS A 47 17.09 2.64 15.16
C LYS A 47 16.87 4.03 15.78
N SER A 48 15.72 4.24 16.45
CA SER A 48 15.39 5.49 17.15
C SER A 48 15.96 5.61 18.57
N GLU A 49 16.49 4.53 19.14
CA GLU A 49 16.99 4.46 20.52
C GLU A 49 18.34 3.74 20.60
N VAL A 50 19.28 4.01 19.68
CA VAL A 50 20.69 3.57 19.82
C VAL A 50 21.55 4.60 20.54
N VAL A 51 22.54 4.12 21.28
CA VAL A 51 23.59 4.92 21.93
C VAL A 51 24.95 4.42 21.46
N THR A 52 25.86 5.35 21.16
CA THR A 52 27.25 5.00 20.84
C THR A 52 28.02 4.70 22.13
N MET A 53 28.79 3.61 22.13
CA MET A 53 29.79 3.31 23.15
C MET A 53 31.18 3.27 22.52
N VAL A 54 32.15 3.92 23.17
CA VAL A 54 33.57 3.92 22.77
C VAL A 54 34.35 3.02 23.72
N ILE A 55 35.07 2.04 23.14
CA ILE A 55 35.84 1.04 23.86
C ILE A 55 37.34 1.31 23.63
N ALA A 56 38.02 1.86 24.61
CA ALA A 56 39.44 2.22 24.49
C ALA A 56 40.33 0.98 24.23
N GLY A 57 41.47 1.19 23.57
CA GLY A 57 42.45 0.14 23.25
C GLY A 57 42.04 -0.87 22.16
N THR A 58 40.80 -0.83 21.68
CA THR A 58 40.27 -1.77 20.67
C THR A 58 40.76 -1.41 19.26
N LYS A 59 41.09 -2.43 18.45
CA LYS A 59 41.38 -2.32 17.01
C LYS A 59 40.21 -2.81 16.18
N GLU A 60 40.13 -2.36 14.93
CA GLU A 60 39.17 -2.93 13.97
C GLU A 60 39.65 -4.30 13.48
N GLU A 61 38.80 -5.32 13.62
CA GLU A 61 39.07 -6.70 13.18
C GLU A 61 37.77 -7.47 12.94
N MET A 62 37.81 -8.52 12.11
CA MET A 62 36.69 -9.44 11.88
C MET A 62 37.02 -10.83 12.44
N LYS A 63 36.05 -11.47 13.11
CA LYS A 63 36.16 -12.87 13.54
C LYS A 63 34.91 -13.66 13.16
N LEU A 64 35.09 -14.94 12.87
CA LEU A 64 33.99 -15.87 12.63
C LEU A 64 33.42 -16.39 13.95
N HIS A 65 32.11 -16.23 14.15
CA HIS A 65 31.38 -16.75 15.31
C HIS A 65 30.32 -17.77 14.87
N PRO A 66 30.01 -18.79 15.69
CA PRO A 66 28.94 -19.74 15.39
C PRO A 66 27.58 -19.01 15.36
N ARG A 67 26.77 -19.27 14.31
CA ARG A 67 25.41 -18.73 14.21
C ARG A 67 24.51 -19.27 15.32
N HIS A 68 24.78 -20.46 15.85
CA HIS A 68 24.07 -21.01 16.99
C HIS A 68 25.05 -21.59 18.06
N PRO A 69 25.02 -21.13 19.33
CA PRO A 69 26.03 -21.46 20.34
C PRO A 69 25.97 -22.91 20.86
N LYS A 70 24.99 -23.71 20.41
CA LYS A 70 24.84 -25.13 20.74
C LYS A 70 24.62 -26.03 19.52
N ASN A 71 24.68 -25.49 18.31
CA ASN A 71 24.48 -26.25 17.08
C ASN A 71 25.45 -25.76 15.99
N PRO A 72 26.61 -26.43 15.81
CA PRO A 72 27.59 -26.07 14.80
C PRO A 72 27.09 -26.19 13.35
N GLU A 73 26.07 -27.02 13.09
CA GLU A 73 25.53 -27.27 11.74
C GLU A 73 24.84 -26.04 11.14
N VAL A 74 24.40 -25.10 11.98
CA VAL A 74 23.86 -23.79 11.57
C VAL A 74 24.96 -22.88 10.98
N GLY A 75 26.23 -23.30 11.07
CA GLY A 75 27.37 -22.62 10.45
C GLY A 75 27.86 -21.40 11.23
N GLN A 76 28.65 -20.56 10.56
CA GLN A 76 29.30 -19.38 11.14
C GLN A 76 28.84 -18.08 10.46
N LYS A 77 29.07 -16.95 11.13
CA LYS A 77 28.86 -15.60 10.61
C LYS A 77 30.05 -14.72 10.97
N GLU A 78 30.24 -13.66 10.20
CA GLU A 78 31.25 -12.64 10.46
C GLU A 78 30.74 -11.71 11.58
N VAL A 79 31.62 -11.39 12.52
CA VAL A 79 31.40 -10.38 13.56
C VAL A 79 32.57 -9.43 13.52
N TRP A 80 32.28 -8.17 13.22
CA TRP A 80 33.25 -7.09 13.25
C TRP A 80 33.37 -6.51 14.66
N TYR A 81 34.59 -6.14 15.02
CA TYR A 81 34.98 -5.47 16.24
C TYR A 81 35.55 -4.10 15.87
N SER A 82 35.33 -3.10 16.71
CA SER A 82 35.65 -1.70 16.40
C SER A 82 35.75 -0.87 17.69
N GLN A 83 36.52 0.22 17.66
CA GLN A 83 36.65 1.11 18.82
C GLN A 83 35.33 1.82 19.17
N LYS A 84 34.45 2.03 18.18
CA LYS A 84 33.09 2.51 18.36
C LYS A 84 32.10 1.38 18.12
N ILE A 85 31.06 1.31 18.93
CA ILE A 85 29.91 0.42 18.72
C ILE A 85 28.61 1.15 19.00
N PHE A 86 27.50 0.61 18.47
CA PHE A 86 26.16 0.94 18.93
C PHE A 86 25.70 -0.09 19.96
N VAL A 87 25.00 0.37 21.00
CA VAL A 87 24.28 -0.45 21.98
C VAL A 87 22.82 0.00 22.09
N GLU A 88 21.96 -0.86 22.64
CA GLU A 88 20.56 -0.54 22.89
C GLU A 88 20.44 0.58 23.94
N GLY A 89 19.86 1.72 23.58
CA GLY A 89 19.78 2.91 24.42
C GLY A 89 18.97 2.70 25.69
N ALA A 90 17.94 1.86 25.65
CA ALA A 90 17.17 1.47 26.83
C ALA A 90 17.99 0.66 27.85
N ASP A 91 19.03 -0.07 27.41
CA ASP A 91 20.03 -0.64 28.33
C ASP A 91 21.07 0.40 28.75
N ALA A 92 21.56 1.25 27.83
CA ALA A 92 22.52 2.31 28.14
C ALA A 92 22.01 3.27 29.24
N GLU A 93 20.71 3.58 29.24
CA GLU A 93 20.04 4.38 30.25
C GLU A 93 20.17 3.85 31.68
N THR A 94 20.31 2.53 31.87
CA THR A 94 20.41 1.93 33.21
C THR A 94 21.84 1.88 33.76
N LEU A 95 22.85 2.16 32.93
CA LEU A 95 24.26 1.99 33.29
C LEU A 95 24.83 3.15 34.12
N GLN A 96 25.85 2.83 34.92
CA GLN A 96 26.55 3.77 35.80
C GLN A 96 28.08 3.72 35.59
N GLU A 97 28.77 4.80 35.96
CA GLU A 97 30.23 4.86 35.92
C GLU A 97 30.83 3.92 36.97
N GLY A 98 31.86 3.14 36.59
CA GLY A 98 32.43 2.06 37.38
C GLY A 98 31.67 0.72 37.30
N GLU A 99 30.56 0.64 36.55
CA GLU A 99 29.82 -0.62 36.37
C GLU A 99 30.51 -1.55 35.36
N THR A 100 30.52 -2.86 35.62
CA THR A 100 30.98 -3.87 34.64
C THR A 100 29.79 -4.50 33.91
N VAL A 101 29.82 -4.39 32.57
CA VAL A 101 28.82 -4.95 31.67
C VAL A 101 29.43 -6.03 30.77
N THR A 102 28.63 -6.98 30.29
CA THR A 102 29.08 -7.99 29.32
C THR A 102 28.53 -7.66 27.94
N LEU A 103 29.42 -7.37 26.98
CA LEU A 103 29.08 -7.35 25.57
C LEU A 103 28.92 -8.80 25.08
N LEU A 104 27.72 -9.14 24.57
CA LEU A 104 27.41 -10.51 24.15
C LEU A 104 28.40 -11.02 23.10
N ASN A 105 28.93 -12.23 23.31
CA ASN A 105 29.96 -12.88 22.49
C ASN A 105 31.32 -12.16 22.38
N TRP A 106 31.56 -11.05 23.10
CA TRP A 106 32.85 -10.35 23.13
C TRP A 106 33.56 -10.51 24.49
N GLY A 107 32.96 -10.02 25.58
CA GLY A 107 33.61 -10.02 26.89
C GLY A 107 33.05 -8.97 27.85
N ASN A 108 33.73 -8.79 28.99
CA ASN A 108 33.38 -7.77 29.97
C ASN A 108 34.04 -6.42 29.62
N VAL A 109 33.31 -5.34 29.88
CA VAL A 109 33.73 -3.94 29.72
C VAL A 109 33.44 -3.20 31.01
N LEU A 110 34.42 -2.46 31.52
CA LEU A 110 34.23 -1.51 32.61
C LEU A 110 33.75 -0.18 32.00
N VAL A 111 32.58 0.31 32.39
CA VAL A 111 32.06 1.62 31.97
C VAL A 111 32.84 2.70 32.70
N SER A 112 33.69 3.44 31.98
CA SER A 112 34.55 4.47 32.57
C SER A 112 33.85 5.83 32.64
N LYS A 113 32.90 6.13 31.74
CA LYS A 113 32.17 7.40 31.71
C LYS A 113 30.82 7.32 30.99
N VAL A 114 29.80 8.04 31.50
CA VAL A 114 28.42 8.05 31.01
C VAL A 114 27.98 9.49 30.70
N THR A 115 28.10 9.89 29.44
CA THR A 115 27.75 11.25 29.00
C THR A 115 26.25 11.36 28.73
N ARG A 116 25.56 12.26 29.45
CA ARG A 116 24.13 12.57 29.30
C ARG A 116 23.90 13.97 28.70
N ARG A 117 22.84 14.11 27.90
CA ARG A 117 22.29 15.40 27.40
C ARG A 117 20.77 15.36 27.56
N GLU A 118 20.17 16.45 28.06
CA GLU A 118 18.72 16.55 28.31
C GLU A 118 18.17 15.38 29.15
N GLY A 119 18.99 14.87 30.08
CA GLY A 119 18.71 13.70 30.92
C GLY A 119 19.02 12.34 30.27
N LYS A 120 18.97 12.24 28.93
CA LYS A 120 19.25 11.00 28.19
C LYS A 120 20.73 10.69 28.06
N VAL A 121 21.12 9.41 28.06
CA VAL A 121 22.48 8.97 27.68
C VAL A 121 22.66 9.16 26.18
N VAL A 122 23.80 9.75 25.78
CA VAL A 122 24.14 9.97 24.36
C VAL A 122 25.49 9.36 23.95
N LEU A 123 26.38 9.13 24.93
CA LEU A 123 27.69 8.50 24.71
C LEU A 123 28.12 7.76 25.97
N LEU A 124 28.55 6.52 25.79
CA LEU A 124 29.25 5.72 26.80
C LEU A 124 30.73 5.61 26.43
N GLU A 125 31.60 5.57 27.44
CA GLU A 125 33.02 5.25 27.30
C GLU A 125 33.37 4.11 28.26
N GLY A 126 34.28 3.22 27.85
CA GLY A 126 34.70 2.09 28.68
C GLY A 126 35.95 1.37 28.17
N GLU A 127 36.41 0.40 28.94
CA GLU A 127 37.65 -0.37 28.70
C GLU A 127 37.42 -1.88 28.81
N LEU A 128 38.10 -2.67 27.98
CA LEU A 128 37.93 -4.13 27.94
C LEU A 128 38.55 -4.81 29.17
N ALA A 129 37.69 -5.30 30.08
CA ALA A 129 38.07 -6.03 31.27
C ALA A 129 38.12 -7.55 31.00
N LEU A 130 38.89 -7.99 29.99
CA LEU A 130 38.90 -9.39 29.53
C LEU A 130 39.38 -10.40 30.59
N GLU A 131 40.22 -9.97 31.53
CA GLU A 131 40.66 -10.79 32.67
C GLU A 131 39.52 -11.07 33.66
N ASN A 132 38.52 -10.18 33.73
CA ASN A 132 37.30 -10.41 34.50
C ASN A 132 36.37 -11.36 33.76
N THR A 133 36.42 -12.64 34.12
CA THR A 133 35.59 -13.71 33.53
C THR A 133 34.25 -13.92 34.25
N GLU A 134 33.83 -13.02 35.14
CA GLU A 134 32.52 -13.12 35.80
C GLU A 134 31.39 -12.59 34.88
N PHE A 135 30.71 -13.51 34.21
CA PHE A 135 29.57 -13.22 33.30
C PHE A 135 28.19 -13.55 33.90
N LYS A 136 28.09 -13.77 35.21
CA LYS A 136 26.86 -14.20 35.90
C LYS A 136 26.02 -13.04 36.44
N ASN A 137 26.69 -12.04 37.01
CA ASN A 137 26.08 -10.95 37.76
C ASN A 137 26.06 -9.60 37.00
N THR A 138 26.57 -9.59 35.76
CA THR A 138 26.71 -8.44 34.87
C THR A 138 25.49 -8.23 33.96
N GLN A 139 25.16 -6.97 33.63
CA GLN A 139 24.15 -6.68 32.59
C GLN A 139 24.70 -7.05 31.20
N LYS A 140 23.87 -7.70 30.37
CA LYS A 140 24.28 -8.27 29.07
C LYS A 140 23.77 -7.45 27.90
N LEU A 141 24.68 -6.80 27.18
CA LEU A 141 24.35 -5.87 26.11
C LEU A 141 24.42 -6.54 24.73
N THR A 142 23.39 -6.31 23.92
CA THR A 142 23.45 -6.45 22.45
C THR A 142 24.16 -5.24 21.85
N TRP A 143 25.02 -5.47 20.87
CA TRP A 143 25.85 -4.45 20.25
C TRP A 143 26.05 -4.70 18.75
N LEU A 144 26.41 -3.65 18.02
CA LEU A 144 26.80 -3.67 16.61
C LEU A 144 28.04 -2.79 16.40
N ALA A 145 28.93 -3.15 15.48
CA ALA A 145 30.10 -2.35 15.13
C ALA A 145 29.72 -1.05 14.42
N ASP A 146 30.45 0.03 14.70
CA ASP A 146 30.41 1.30 13.96
C ASP A 146 31.72 1.46 13.16
N CYS A 147 31.85 0.68 12.09
CA CYS A 147 32.96 0.74 11.14
C CYS A 147 32.52 0.42 9.71
N GLY A 148 33.24 0.97 8.71
CA GLY A 148 32.84 0.93 7.29
C GLY A 148 32.55 -0.48 6.72
N PRO A 149 33.38 -1.51 6.99
CA PRO A 149 33.11 -2.88 6.52
C PRO A 149 31.88 -3.55 7.15
N ALA A 150 31.34 -2.99 8.25
CA ALA A 150 30.27 -3.58 9.04
C ALA A 150 28.93 -2.84 8.89
N GLN A 151 28.65 -2.31 7.69
CA GLN A 151 27.43 -1.54 7.42
C GLN A 151 26.16 -2.31 7.82
N THR A 152 25.37 -1.72 8.73
CA THR A 152 24.20 -2.36 9.33
C THR A 152 23.10 -2.61 8.31
N THR A 153 22.50 -3.80 8.32
CA THR A 153 21.38 -4.16 7.44
C THR A 153 20.11 -3.39 7.85
N PRO A 154 19.49 -2.57 6.99
CA PRO A 154 18.17 -2.01 7.25
C PRO A 154 17.15 -3.13 7.49
N THR A 155 16.47 -3.09 8.64
CA THR A 155 15.61 -4.19 9.11
C THR A 155 14.30 -3.62 9.66
N ILE A 156 13.16 -4.24 9.37
CA ILE A 156 11.85 -3.90 9.95
C ILE A 156 11.34 -5.11 10.72
N CYS A 157 11.05 -4.93 12.00
CA CYS A 157 10.46 -5.96 12.85
C CYS A 157 8.97 -5.68 13.11
N TYR A 158 8.13 -6.64 12.74
CA TYR A 158 6.69 -6.59 12.96
C TYR A 158 6.27 -7.48 14.12
N HIS A 159 5.54 -6.89 15.07
CA HIS A 159 4.91 -7.61 16.17
C HIS A 159 3.39 -7.58 15.97
N PHE A 160 2.79 -8.77 15.89
CA PHE A 160 1.35 -8.94 15.82
C PHE A 160 0.80 -9.32 17.19
N ASP A 161 -0.23 -8.60 17.62
CA ASP A 161 -0.93 -8.78 18.90
C ASP A 161 -2.31 -9.42 18.66
N HIS A 162 -2.99 -9.83 19.72
CA HIS A 162 -4.29 -10.48 19.64
C HIS A 162 -5.35 -9.55 19.04
N ILE A 163 -6.09 -10.04 18.03
CA ILE A 163 -7.22 -9.33 17.38
C ILE A 163 -8.35 -9.03 18.38
N ILE A 164 -8.52 -9.86 19.40
CA ILE A 164 -9.41 -9.64 20.54
C ILE A 164 -8.53 -9.53 21.80
N THR A 165 -8.63 -8.41 22.51
CA THR A 165 -7.79 -8.12 23.70
C THR A 165 -8.10 -9.00 24.91
N LYS A 166 -9.29 -9.62 24.93
CA LYS A 166 -9.78 -10.47 26.02
C LYS A 166 -9.71 -11.95 25.64
N GLY A 167 -8.80 -12.68 26.29
CA GLY A 167 -8.51 -14.09 25.96
C GLY A 167 -9.67 -15.08 26.16
N VAL A 168 -10.68 -14.75 26.97
CA VAL A 168 -11.93 -15.51 27.10
C VAL A 168 -13.11 -14.54 27.23
N LEU A 169 -14.00 -14.56 26.23
CA LEU A 169 -15.29 -13.85 26.26
C LEU A 169 -16.32 -14.68 27.05
N LYS A 170 -17.12 -14.02 27.88
CA LYS A 170 -18.28 -14.59 28.58
C LYS A 170 -19.56 -14.39 27.74
N PRO A 171 -20.67 -15.10 28.01
CA PRO A 171 -21.93 -14.89 27.30
C PRO A 171 -22.49 -13.46 27.38
N GLU A 172 -22.08 -12.71 28.40
CA GLU A 172 -22.49 -11.32 28.66
C GLU A 172 -21.55 -10.26 28.05
N ASP A 173 -20.44 -10.68 27.42
CA ASP A 173 -19.48 -9.78 26.77
C ASP A 173 -19.90 -9.44 25.33
N ASN A 174 -20.02 -8.14 25.02
CA ASN A 174 -19.99 -7.71 23.62
C ASN A 174 -18.55 -7.84 23.08
N PHE A 175 -18.35 -8.59 21.98
CA PHE A 175 -17.01 -8.79 21.43
C PHE A 175 -16.42 -7.53 20.80
N GLU A 176 -17.27 -6.60 20.34
CA GLU A 176 -16.84 -5.36 19.67
C GLU A 176 -16.02 -4.46 20.60
N ASP A 177 -16.39 -4.42 21.89
CA ASP A 177 -15.70 -3.66 22.95
C ASP A 177 -14.25 -4.14 23.19
N TYR A 178 -13.90 -5.33 22.68
CA TYR A 178 -12.58 -5.95 22.85
C TYR A 178 -11.78 -6.07 21.54
N ILE A 179 -12.21 -5.45 20.43
CA ILE A 179 -11.48 -5.47 19.16
C ILE A 179 -10.18 -4.66 19.26
N ASN A 180 -9.05 -5.29 18.93
CA ASN A 180 -7.74 -4.64 18.89
C ASN A 180 -7.50 -3.99 17.52
N TYR A 181 -7.93 -2.74 17.37
CA TYR A 181 -7.70 -1.92 16.19
C TYR A 181 -6.22 -1.57 15.94
N ASN A 182 -5.31 -1.87 16.88
CA ASN A 182 -3.87 -1.63 16.76
C ASN A 182 -3.04 -2.92 16.94
N SER A 183 -3.53 -4.03 16.39
CA SER A 183 -2.93 -5.37 16.52
C SER A 183 -1.67 -5.60 15.67
N LYS A 184 -1.09 -4.55 15.05
CA LYS A 184 0.18 -4.56 14.31
C LYS A 184 1.06 -3.42 14.82
N VAL A 185 2.23 -3.73 15.38
CA VAL A 185 3.26 -2.76 15.76
C VAL A 185 4.50 -2.97 14.91
N GLU A 186 5.13 -1.88 14.50
CA GLU A 186 6.28 -1.83 13.59
C GLU A 186 7.49 -1.19 14.29
N TYR A 187 8.67 -1.76 14.10
CA TYR A 187 9.92 -1.27 14.67
C TYR A 187 10.99 -1.20 13.58
N GLU A 188 11.53 0.00 13.32
CA GLU A 188 12.72 0.17 12.49
C GLU A 188 13.98 -0.21 13.28
N MET A 189 14.79 -1.09 12.70
CA MET A 189 15.92 -1.72 13.36
C MET A 189 17.20 -1.55 12.53
N MET A 190 18.31 -1.22 13.20
CA MET A 190 19.64 -1.41 12.63
C MET A 190 20.06 -2.86 12.87
N GLY A 191 20.27 -3.61 11.81
CA GLY A 191 20.56 -5.04 11.83
C GLY A 191 22.05 -5.37 11.70
N ASP A 192 22.43 -6.51 12.26
CA ASP A 192 23.68 -7.24 11.97
C ASP A 192 23.91 -7.36 10.45
N PRO A 193 25.12 -7.07 9.91
CA PRO A 193 25.41 -7.14 8.48
C PRO A 193 25.07 -8.50 7.85
N CYS A 194 25.18 -9.60 8.60
CA CYS A 194 24.86 -10.94 8.09
C CYS A 194 23.35 -11.17 7.86
N LEU A 195 22.46 -10.25 8.25
CA LEU A 195 21.04 -10.29 7.89
C LEU A 195 20.81 -10.09 6.38
N HIS A 196 21.77 -9.52 5.63
CA HIS A 196 21.76 -9.50 4.16
C HIS A 196 21.59 -10.90 3.54
N GLY A 197 22.02 -11.97 4.24
CA GLY A 197 21.94 -13.34 3.75
C GLY A 197 20.64 -14.08 4.06
N VAL A 198 19.73 -13.52 4.87
CA VAL A 198 18.51 -14.20 5.32
C VAL A 198 17.45 -14.20 4.21
N GLN A 199 16.81 -15.35 4.00
CA GLN A 199 15.85 -15.61 2.92
C GLN A 199 14.40 -15.68 3.41
N LYS A 200 13.42 -15.39 2.54
CA LYS A 200 11.98 -15.52 2.86
C LYS A 200 11.66 -16.93 3.35
N GLY A 201 11.09 -17.03 4.55
CA GLY A 201 10.78 -18.29 5.24
C GLY A 201 11.80 -18.72 6.30
N ASP A 202 13.01 -18.13 6.32
CA ASP A 202 14.01 -18.43 7.34
C ASP A 202 13.50 -18.05 8.74
N ILE A 203 13.66 -18.95 9.70
CA ILE A 203 13.37 -18.70 11.12
C ILE A 203 14.67 -18.38 11.85
N ILE A 204 14.78 -17.16 12.35
CA ILE A 204 15.96 -16.63 13.03
C ILE A 204 15.66 -16.25 14.48
N GLN A 205 16.70 -16.03 15.28
CA GLN A 205 16.58 -15.40 16.59
C GLN A 205 17.32 -14.06 16.58
N LEU A 206 16.63 -12.98 16.93
CA LEU A 206 17.27 -11.73 17.30
C LEU A 206 17.63 -11.80 18.79
N GLN A 207 18.91 -11.64 19.11
CA GLN A 207 19.41 -11.77 20.49
C GLN A 207 18.66 -10.78 21.41
N ARG A 208 18.21 -11.27 22.58
CA ARG A 208 17.32 -10.59 23.55
C ARG A 208 15.95 -10.08 23.02
N ARG A 209 15.67 -10.18 21.72
CA ARG A 209 14.43 -9.68 21.08
C ARG A 209 13.44 -10.77 20.68
N GLY A 210 13.88 -12.02 20.52
CA GLY A 210 12.99 -13.18 20.32
C GLY A 210 13.18 -13.88 18.97
N PHE A 211 12.21 -14.69 18.59
CA PHE A 211 12.22 -15.44 17.33
C PHE A 211 11.45 -14.68 16.26
N PHE A 212 11.93 -14.76 15.02
CA PHE A 212 11.34 -14.07 13.87
C PHE A 212 11.36 -15.00 12.66
N ILE A 213 10.37 -14.86 11.77
CA ILE A 213 10.41 -15.43 10.43
C ILE A 213 10.62 -14.28 9.43
N CYS A 214 11.53 -14.47 8.47
CA CYS A 214 11.72 -13.49 7.40
C CYS A 214 10.55 -13.57 6.41
N ASP A 215 9.85 -12.46 6.21
CA ASP A 215 8.81 -12.36 5.17
C ASP A 215 9.36 -11.71 3.89
N GLU A 216 10.22 -10.71 3.98
CA GLU A 216 10.93 -10.17 2.81
C GLU A 216 12.44 -10.11 3.11
N PRO A 217 13.30 -10.71 2.27
CA PRO A 217 14.75 -10.63 2.45
C PRO A 217 15.22 -9.20 2.16
N PHE A 218 16.40 -8.84 2.65
CA PHE A 218 17.04 -7.60 2.23
C PHE A 218 17.29 -7.62 0.72
N HIS A 219 17.02 -6.50 0.04
CA HIS A 219 17.45 -6.29 -1.34
C HIS A 219 18.27 -5.00 -1.46
N PRO A 220 19.44 -5.04 -2.12
CA PRO A 220 20.23 -3.84 -2.38
C PRO A 220 19.47 -2.88 -3.30
N ARG A 221 19.93 -1.62 -3.33
CA ARG A 221 19.30 -0.51 -4.04
C ARG A 221 18.78 -0.88 -5.44
N SER A 222 17.46 -0.94 -5.59
CA SER A 222 16.80 -1.39 -6.81
C SER A 222 16.91 -0.35 -7.92
N VAL A 223 17.27 -0.81 -9.12
CA VAL A 223 17.29 0.01 -10.35
C VAL A 223 15.90 0.51 -10.80
N HIS A 224 14.82 0.00 -10.19
CA HIS A 224 13.44 0.37 -10.54
C HIS A 224 12.83 1.44 -9.61
N SER A 225 13.18 1.44 -8.33
CA SER A 225 12.65 2.38 -7.32
C SER A 225 13.71 3.36 -6.78
N GLY A 226 15.00 3.10 -7.02
CA GLY A 226 16.11 3.91 -6.49
C GLY A 226 16.33 3.74 -4.97
N LEU A 227 15.68 2.76 -4.33
CA LEU A 227 15.72 2.49 -2.89
C LEU A 227 16.17 1.05 -2.62
N GLU A 228 16.78 0.82 -1.47
CA GLU A 228 17.01 -0.51 -0.89
C GLU A 228 15.73 -1.03 -0.21
N SER A 229 15.53 -2.35 -0.18
CA SER A 229 14.44 -2.97 0.57
C SER A 229 14.99 -3.55 1.88
N PRO A 230 14.46 -3.17 3.05
CA PRO A 230 14.92 -3.71 4.33
C PRO A 230 14.56 -5.18 4.48
N CYS A 231 15.30 -5.90 5.34
CA CYS A 231 14.89 -7.24 5.77
C CYS A 231 13.63 -7.13 6.66
N VAL A 232 12.52 -7.71 6.21
CA VAL A 232 11.23 -7.68 6.92
C VAL A 232 11.06 -8.96 7.73
N LEU A 233 10.94 -8.80 9.05
CA LEU A 233 10.92 -9.87 10.04
C LEU A 233 9.61 -9.87 10.83
N PHE A 234 8.84 -10.95 10.79
CA PHE A 234 7.62 -11.13 11.59
C PHE A 234 7.93 -11.89 12.88
N HIS A 235 7.57 -11.32 14.03
CA HIS A 235 7.77 -11.94 15.34
C HIS A 235 6.99 -13.26 15.48
N ILE A 236 7.69 -14.31 15.93
CA ILE A 236 7.12 -15.61 16.27
C ILE A 236 6.96 -15.66 17.80
N PRO A 237 5.73 -15.69 18.34
CA PRO A 237 5.54 -15.86 19.78
C PRO A 237 6.14 -17.19 20.27
N ASP A 238 6.65 -17.18 21.50
CA ASP A 238 7.47 -18.28 22.04
C ASP A 238 6.89 -18.95 23.30
N GLY A 239 5.71 -18.48 23.74
CA GLY A 239 4.95 -19.00 24.86
C GLY A 239 5.21 -18.33 26.21
N HIS A 240 5.97 -17.22 26.26
CA HIS A 240 6.13 -16.43 27.49
C HIS A 240 5.08 -15.32 27.63
N THR A 241 4.28 -15.40 28.69
CA THR A 241 3.28 -14.38 29.07
C THR A 241 3.87 -13.12 29.72
N LYS A 242 5.20 -13.01 29.77
CA LYS A 242 5.92 -11.80 30.21
C LYS A 242 6.66 -11.20 29.01
N PRO A 243 6.65 -9.86 28.84
CA PRO A 243 7.42 -9.23 27.78
C PRO A 243 8.91 -9.59 27.91
N MET A 244 9.52 -9.96 26.79
CA MET A 244 10.95 -10.24 26.70
C MET A 244 11.78 -9.01 27.10
N PRO A 245 12.88 -9.18 27.88
CA PRO A 245 13.67 -8.06 28.42
C PRO A 245 14.58 -7.41 27.36
N THR A 246 13.95 -6.71 26.43
CA THR A 246 14.48 -5.44 25.92
C THR A 246 14.57 -4.47 27.10
N SER A 247 15.66 -3.70 27.21
CA SER A 247 16.00 -2.87 28.38
C SER A 247 16.40 -3.61 29.66
N GLY A 248 17.30 -2.98 30.43
CA GLY A 248 17.73 -3.40 31.76
C GLY A 248 16.61 -3.32 32.81
N SER A 249 16.68 -4.18 33.83
CA SER A 249 15.59 -4.39 34.80
C SER A 249 15.59 -3.35 35.93
N LYS A 250 14.84 -2.23 35.82
CA LYS A 250 14.47 -1.39 36.99
C LYS A 250 13.34 -0.36 36.86
N LYS A 251 12.41 -0.47 35.89
CA LYS A 251 11.17 0.32 35.89
C LYS A 251 9.93 -0.58 35.86
N LYS A 252 9.11 -0.55 36.92
CA LYS A 252 7.67 -0.83 36.77
C LYS A 252 7.10 0.28 35.89
N LYS A 253 6.32 -0.07 34.86
CA LYS A 253 5.35 0.90 34.31
C LYS A 253 4.31 1.18 35.40
N ALA A 254 3.78 2.40 35.44
CA ALA A 254 2.73 2.75 36.38
C ALA A 254 1.39 2.28 35.81
N ASP A 255 0.80 1.26 36.41
CA ASP A 255 -0.53 0.79 36.03
C ASP A 255 -1.59 1.82 36.45
N GLY A 256 -2.36 2.31 35.47
CA GLY A 256 -3.63 2.99 35.72
C GLY A 256 -4.64 2.03 36.37
N PRO A 257 -5.66 2.53 37.07
CA PRO A 257 -6.33 1.77 38.12
C PRO A 257 -7.17 0.59 37.59
N LEU A 258 -6.64 -0.63 37.78
CA LEU A 258 -7.45 -1.83 37.90
C LEU A 258 -8.11 -1.84 39.30
N LEU A 259 -9.44 -1.98 39.33
CA LEU A 259 -10.21 -2.11 40.56
C LEU A 259 -10.00 -3.51 41.20
N PRO A 260 -10.08 -3.65 42.54
CA PRO A 260 -9.53 -4.80 43.24
C PRO A 260 -10.43 -6.04 43.23
N GLU A 261 -9.85 -7.21 42.97
CA GLU A 261 -10.46 -8.50 43.33
C GLU A 261 -10.25 -8.82 44.83
N GLN A 262 -11.29 -9.37 45.46
CA GLN A 262 -11.23 -10.06 46.76
C GLN A 262 -12.08 -11.36 46.70
N PRO A 263 -11.76 -12.40 47.50
CA PRO A 263 -12.00 -13.79 47.08
C PRO A 263 -13.19 -14.49 47.76
N ILE A 264 -13.72 -15.54 47.10
CA ILE A 264 -14.65 -16.52 47.70
C ILE A 264 -14.15 -17.95 47.48
N LYS A 265 -14.38 -18.83 48.47
CA LYS A 265 -13.92 -20.24 48.49
C LYS A 265 -14.97 -21.21 47.94
N LYS A 266 -14.46 -22.40 47.54
CA LYS A 266 -15.18 -23.62 47.12
C LYS A 266 -16.51 -23.90 47.84
N LEU A 267 -17.47 -24.48 47.12
CA LEU A 267 -18.25 -25.63 47.59
C LEU A 267 -18.46 -26.67 46.45
N LYS A 268 -19.22 -27.75 46.70
CA LYS A 268 -19.37 -28.94 45.82
C LYS A 268 -20.84 -29.24 45.46
N SER A 269 -21.03 -30.26 44.62
CA SER A 269 -22.30 -30.95 44.24
C SER A 269 -23.29 -30.14 43.41
N SER A 270 -24.08 -30.74 42.51
CA SER A 270 -24.07 -32.12 41.95
C SER A 270 -24.67 -32.11 40.54
N ALA A 271 -24.60 -33.22 39.82
CA ALA A 271 -25.16 -33.35 38.47
C ALA A 271 -26.69 -33.29 38.46
N ASP A 272 -27.25 -32.85 37.33
CA ASP A 272 -28.22 -33.67 36.63
C ASP A 272 -28.07 -33.51 35.09
N HIS A 273 -28.63 -34.44 34.32
CA HIS A 273 -28.42 -34.58 32.88
C HIS A 273 -29.76 -34.55 32.14
N THR A 274 -29.97 -33.61 31.22
CA THR A 274 -31.14 -33.61 30.31
C THR A 274 -30.70 -33.65 28.85
N LEU A 275 -31.33 -34.51 28.06
CA LEU A 275 -30.96 -34.77 26.67
C LEU A 275 -31.62 -33.79 25.69
N PHE A 276 -30.93 -33.45 24.61
CA PHE A 276 -31.55 -32.82 23.44
C PHE A 276 -32.22 -33.89 22.57
N ASN A 277 -33.38 -33.57 22.00
CA ASN A 277 -34.28 -34.55 21.42
C ASN A 277 -34.15 -34.65 19.88
N ASP A 278 -33.37 -35.62 19.40
CA ASP A 278 -33.16 -35.88 17.96
C ASP A 278 -34.47 -36.21 17.21
N GLU A 279 -35.47 -36.79 17.88
CA GLU A 279 -36.75 -37.19 17.26
C GLU A 279 -37.49 -35.98 16.67
N ALA A 280 -37.39 -34.82 17.31
CA ALA A 280 -38.00 -33.58 16.83
C ALA A 280 -37.36 -33.06 15.53
N VAL A 281 -36.09 -33.41 15.26
CA VAL A 281 -35.37 -32.97 14.05
C VAL A 281 -35.76 -33.83 12.84
N GLU A 282 -35.87 -35.15 13.01
CA GLU A 282 -36.34 -36.07 11.95
C GLU A 282 -37.77 -35.72 11.50
N GLN A 283 -38.70 -35.58 12.46
CA GLN A 283 -40.10 -35.27 12.14
C GLN A 283 -40.28 -33.96 11.36
N VAL A 284 -39.34 -33.01 11.44
CA VAL A 284 -39.39 -31.75 10.66
C VAL A 284 -38.83 -31.94 9.25
N LYS A 285 -37.81 -32.79 9.05
CA LYS A 285 -37.29 -33.13 7.70
C LYS A 285 -38.37 -33.79 6.83
N GLU A 286 -39.03 -34.82 7.35
CA GLU A 286 -40.06 -35.57 6.62
C GLU A 286 -41.20 -34.63 6.15
N LYS A 287 -41.64 -33.73 7.05
CA LYS A 287 -42.65 -32.71 6.74
C LYS A 287 -42.19 -31.73 5.65
N ILE A 288 -40.89 -31.41 5.57
CA ILE A 288 -40.31 -30.58 4.49
C ILE A 288 -40.34 -31.33 3.15
N GLU A 289 -40.00 -32.62 3.11
CA GLU A 289 -40.02 -33.39 1.85
C GLU A 289 -41.45 -33.60 1.34
N VAL A 290 -42.37 -34.05 2.20
CA VAL A 290 -43.79 -34.25 1.84
C VAL A 290 -44.45 -32.95 1.37
N GLN A 291 -44.11 -31.81 1.98
CA GLN A 291 -44.62 -30.50 1.54
C GLN A 291 -43.93 -30.01 0.26
N GLY A 292 -42.65 -30.33 0.06
CA GLY A 292 -41.92 -30.08 -1.19
C GLY A 292 -42.51 -30.86 -2.36
N GLU A 293 -42.86 -32.12 -2.16
CA GLU A 293 -43.55 -32.98 -3.14
C GLU A 293 -44.89 -32.39 -3.56
N LYS A 294 -45.70 -31.92 -2.59
CA LYS A 294 -47.00 -31.26 -2.85
C LYS A 294 -46.84 -29.97 -3.66
N VAL A 295 -45.78 -29.20 -3.44
CA VAL A 295 -45.46 -28.02 -4.27
C VAL A 295 -45.00 -28.42 -5.68
N ARG A 296 -44.29 -29.54 -5.84
CA ARG A 296 -43.92 -30.09 -7.16
C ARG A 296 -45.16 -30.57 -7.94
N SER A 297 -46.03 -31.35 -7.32
CA SER A 297 -47.22 -31.92 -7.98
C SER A 297 -48.25 -30.85 -8.34
N LEU A 298 -48.53 -29.87 -7.47
CA LEU A 298 -49.43 -28.75 -7.78
C LEU A 298 -48.91 -27.85 -8.92
N LYS A 299 -47.59 -27.73 -9.08
CA LYS A 299 -46.98 -27.05 -10.23
C LYS A 299 -47.06 -27.89 -11.52
N ALA A 300 -46.98 -29.22 -11.41
CA ALA A 300 -47.13 -30.12 -12.56
C ALA A 300 -48.59 -30.25 -13.03
N SER A 301 -49.58 -30.16 -12.13
CA SER A 301 -51.01 -30.22 -12.46
C SER A 301 -51.63 -28.87 -12.87
N GLY A 302 -50.85 -27.78 -12.90
CA GLY A 302 -51.32 -26.47 -13.34
C GLY A 302 -52.30 -25.79 -12.37
N ALA A 303 -52.18 -26.04 -11.05
CA ALA A 303 -53.02 -25.41 -10.04
C ALA A 303 -52.89 -23.87 -10.03
N SER A 304 -53.90 -23.17 -9.49
CA SER A 304 -53.90 -21.71 -9.45
C SER A 304 -52.74 -21.16 -8.59
N LYS A 305 -52.28 -19.95 -8.92
CA LYS A 305 -51.08 -19.37 -8.34
C LYS A 305 -51.21 -19.16 -6.83
N GLU A 306 -52.40 -18.77 -6.36
CA GLU A 306 -52.72 -18.53 -4.95
C GLU A 306 -52.54 -19.82 -4.13
N VAL A 307 -52.99 -20.96 -4.68
CA VAL A 307 -52.88 -22.28 -4.03
C VAL A 307 -51.42 -22.72 -3.97
N ILE A 308 -50.64 -22.48 -5.03
CA ILE A 308 -49.20 -22.82 -5.08
C ILE A 308 -48.42 -21.95 -4.09
N ASP A 309 -48.60 -20.63 -4.11
CA ASP A 309 -47.84 -19.69 -3.29
C ASP A 309 -48.15 -19.90 -1.79
N ALA A 310 -49.39 -20.22 -1.42
CA ALA A 310 -49.76 -20.60 -0.05
C ALA A 310 -49.02 -21.87 0.43
N LYS A 311 -48.84 -22.88 -0.43
CA LYS A 311 -48.11 -24.11 -0.07
C LYS A 311 -46.59 -23.92 -0.07
N VAL A 312 -46.07 -22.99 -0.87
CA VAL A 312 -44.66 -22.52 -0.81
C VAL A 312 -44.39 -21.79 0.52
N ALA A 313 -45.30 -20.94 0.99
CA ALA A 313 -45.16 -20.27 2.29
C ALA A 313 -45.06 -21.27 3.45
N SER A 314 -45.90 -22.32 3.47
CA SER A 314 -45.79 -23.40 4.47
C SER A 314 -44.44 -24.13 4.40
N LEU A 315 -43.91 -24.38 3.18
CA LEU A 315 -42.61 -25.03 2.99
C LEU A 315 -41.44 -24.19 3.53
N LEU A 316 -41.50 -22.87 3.33
CA LEU A 316 -40.51 -21.93 3.87
C LEU A 316 -40.57 -21.86 5.40
N SER A 317 -41.77 -21.87 5.99
CA SER A 317 -41.95 -21.92 7.45
C SER A 317 -41.36 -23.19 8.07
N LEU A 318 -41.56 -24.36 7.44
CA LEU A 318 -40.97 -25.61 7.92
C LEU A 318 -39.43 -25.60 7.81
N LYS A 319 -38.88 -25.05 6.72
CA LYS A 319 -37.41 -24.87 6.59
C LYS A 319 -36.85 -23.90 7.64
N ALA A 320 -37.58 -22.85 8.00
CA ALA A 320 -37.17 -21.95 9.09
C ALA A 320 -37.17 -22.65 10.46
N GLN A 321 -38.16 -23.50 10.74
CA GLN A 321 -38.17 -24.35 11.95
C GLN A 321 -36.99 -25.33 11.97
N TYR A 322 -36.69 -25.99 10.85
CA TYR A 322 -35.51 -26.86 10.74
C TYR A 322 -34.20 -26.11 11.01
N LYS A 323 -34.05 -24.90 10.45
CA LYS A 323 -32.89 -24.03 10.71
C LYS A 323 -32.79 -23.64 12.19
N SER A 324 -33.92 -23.31 12.83
CA SER A 324 -33.97 -22.95 14.26
C SER A 324 -33.61 -24.12 15.18
N LEU A 325 -33.86 -25.37 14.77
CA LEU A 325 -33.56 -26.57 15.56
C LEU A 325 -32.14 -27.14 15.32
N THR A 326 -31.54 -26.86 14.16
CA THR A 326 -30.26 -27.50 13.74
C THR A 326 -29.12 -26.52 13.43
N GLY A 327 -29.40 -25.22 13.38
CA GLY A 327 -28.45 -24.19 12.96
C GLY A 327 -28.08 -24.21 11.47
N LYS A 328 -28.71 -25.06 10.64
CA LYS A 328 -28.27 -25.34 9.26
C LYS A 328 -29.42 -25.25 8.25
N ASP A 329 -29.12 -24.75 7.04
CA ASP A 329 -30.07 -24.69 5.92
C ASP A 329 -30.08 -25.99 5.11
N LEU A 330 -31.28 -26.48 4.76
CA LEU A 330 -31.46 -27.70 3.96
C LEU A 330 -31.43 -27.40 2.45
N VAL A 331 -30.28 -27.62 1.82
CA VAL A 331 -30.04 -27.44 0.37
C VAL A 331 -30.52 -28.68 -0.42
N ALA A 332 -31.10 -28.48 -1.61
CA ALA A 332 -31.62 -29.55 -2.46
C ALA A 332 -30.70 -29.85 -3.66
N SER A 333 -30.66 -31.11 -4.12
CA SER A 333 -29.85 -31.57 -5.25
C SER A 333 -30.52 -31.35 -6.61
N ALA A 334 -29.75 -31.45 -7.71
CA ALA A 334 -30.17 -31.12 -9.08
C ALA A 334 -30.15 -32.33 -10.03
N GLY A 335 -31.09 -32.36 -10.99
CA GLY A 335 -31.23 -33.39 -12.03
C GLY A 335 -31.13 -32.83 -13.46
N ARG A 336 -30.79 -33.69 -14.45
CA ARG A 336 -30.43 -33.32 -15.84
C ARG A 336 -31.50 -33.62 -16.90
N ARG A 337 -31.33 -32.98 -18.08
CA ARG A 337 -31.82 -33.24 -19.47
C ARG A 337 -32.80 -32.14 -19.98
N GLY A 338 -32.78 -31.70 -21.25
CA GLY A 338 -31.80 -31.92 -22.35
C GLY A 338 -32.42 -31.72 -23.75
N GLY A 339 -31.63 -31.27 -24.75
CA GLY A 339 -31.99 -31.31 -26.18
C GLY A 339 -32.32 -29.97 -26.88
N LYS A 340 -32.04 -29.88 -28.19
CA LYS A 340 -32.30 -28.77 -29.14
C LYS A 340 -32.59 -29.39 -30.53
N PRO A 341 -33.27 -28.71 -31.49
CA PRO A 341 -32.52 -27.96 -32.51
C PRO A 341 -33.24 -26.68 -33.05
N ASP A 342 -32.59 -26.00 -34.01
CA ASP A 342 -32.97 -24.74 -34.67
C ASP A 342 -34.00 -24.94 -35.82
N LYS A 343 -34.69 -23.93 -36.41
CA LYS A 343 -34.12 -22.82 -37.19
C LYS A 343 -35.04 -21.61 -37.47
N GLU A 344 -34.43 -20.42 -37.36
CA GLU A 344 -34.28 -19.41 -38.44
C GLU A 344 -35.45 -19.16 -39.42
N LYS A 345 -36.58 -18.62 -38.94
CA LYS A 345 -37.38 -17.68 -39.77
C LYS A 345 -38.16 -16.58 -39.03
N LYS A 346 -38.09 -16.51 -37.69
CA LYS A 346 -38.84 -15.54 -36.86
C LYS A 346 -38.01 -14.38 -36.28
N GLU A 347 -36.72 -14.28 -36.59
CA GLU A 347 -35.85 -13.31 -35.91
C GLU A 347 -35.83 -11.89 -36.51
N LYS A 348 -36.24 -11.71 -37.78
CA LYS A 348 -36.14 -10.41 -38.46
C LYS A 348 -37.25 -9.43 -38.04
N GLU A 349 -38.51 -9.86 -38.00
CA GLU A 349 -39.63 -9.03 -37.49
C GLU A 349 -39.54 -8.70 -35.99
N LYS A 350 -38.90 -9.56 -35.20
CA LYS A 350 -38.86 -9.42 -33.74
C LYS A 350 -37.97 -8.26 -33.31
N ARG A 351 -36.88 -8.00 -34.04
CA ARG A 351 -35.89 -6.95 -33.73
C ARG A 351 -36.40 -5.52 -33.93
N GLU A 352 -37.40 -5.28 -34.79
CA GLU A 352 -38.04 -3.96 -34.92
C GLU A 352 -39.07 -3.71 -33.82
N LYS A 353 -39.97 -4.68 -33.57
CA LYS A 353 -40.99 -4.59 -32.51
C LYS A 353 -40.37 -4.49 -31.10
N GLU A 354 -39.14 -5.00 -30.89
CA GLU A 354 -38.38 -4.80 -29.64
C GLU A 354 -37.68 -3.43 -29.53
N ARG A 355 -37.39 -2.74 -30.65
CA ARG A 355 -36.84 -1.37 -30.62
C ARG A 355 -37.91 -0.34 -30.24
N GLU A 356 -39.05 -0.33 -30.93
CA GLU A 356 -40.17 0.57 -30.61
C GLU A 356 -40.62 0.47 -29.15
N LYS A 357 -40.63 -0.75 -28.60
CA LYS A 357 -41.07 -1.01 -27.23
C LYS A 357 -40.08 -0.44 -26.21
N LYS A 358 -38.77 -0.60 -26.44
CA LYS A 358 -37.71 -0.04 -25.59
C LYS A 358 -37.71 1.49 -25.57
N ASP A 359 -37.96 2.15 -26.70
CA ASP A 359 -38.02 3.62 -26.72
C ASP A 359 -39.31 4.16 -26.07
N LYS A 360 -40.43 3.46 -26.21
CA LYS A 360 -41.67 3.76 -25.46
C LYS A 360 -41.49 3.55 -23.94
N GLU A 361 -40.75 2.53 -23.51
CA GLU A 361 -40.40 2.31 -22.10
C GLU A 361 -39.44 3.39 -21.57
N LYS A 362 -38.32 3.69 -22.25
CA LYS A 362 -37.39 4.77 -21.88
C LYS A 362 -38.08 6.13 -21.74
N LYS A 363 -39.03 6.45 -22.62
CA LYS A 363 -39.78 7.72 -22.57
C LYS A 363 -40.75 7.76 -21.38
N LYS A 364 -41.29 6.61 -20.96
CA LYS A 364 -42.12 6.45 -19.74
C LYS A 364 -41.27 6.53 -18.48
N GLU A 365 -40.06 5.97 -18.51
CA GLU A 365 -39.10 5.96 -17.40
C GLU A 365 -38.52 7.36 -17.14
N LYS A 366 -38.11 8.09 -18.18
CA LYS A 366 -37.73 9.52 -18.04
C LYS A 366 -38.87 10.37 -17.47
N LYS A 367 -40.14 10.13 -17.88
CA LYS A 367 -41.30 10.85 -17.32
C LYS A 367 -41.51 10.52 -15.84
N ARG A 368 -41.42 9.24 -15.46
CA ARG A 368 -41.45 8.80 -14.05
C ARG A 368 -40.33 9.42 -13.21
N GLN A 369 -39.09 9.47 -13.73
CA GLN A 369 -37.97 10.09 -13.01
C GLN A 369 -38.20 11.59 -12.82
N ALA A 370 -38.64 12.32 -13.85
CA ALA A 370 -39.00 13.74 -13.73
C ALA A 370 -40.14 13.98 -12.72
N GLU A 371 -41.19 13.14 -12.74
CA GLU A 371 -42.30 13.20 -11.78
C GLU A 371 -41.85 12.86 -10.36
N THR A 372 -40.89 11.96 -10.19
CA THR A 372 -40.33 11.59 -8.88
C THR A 372 -39.44 12.70 -8.31
N VAL A 373 -38.61 13.34 -9.15
CA VAL A 373 -37.79 14.50 -8.75
C VAL A 373 -38.68 15.70 -8.40
N ALA A 374 -39.74 15.96 -9.16
CA ALA A 374 -40.72 17.01 -8.83
C ALA A 374 -41.49 16.71 -7.53
N ALA A 375 -41.80 15.44 -7.25
CA ALA A 375 -42.43 15.01 -6.00
C ALA A 375 -41.47 15.09 -4.80
N ALA A 376 -40.17 14.83 -4.99
CA ALA A 376 -39.15 15.02 -3.97
C ALA A 376 -38.99 16.52 -3.63
N ALA A 377 -38.82 17.38 -4.64
CA ALA A 377 -38.71 18.82 -4.46
C ALA A 377 -39.93 19.45 -3.75
N LYS A 378 -41.14 18.91 -3.99
CA LYS A 378 -42.33 19.32 -3.22
C LYS A 378 -42.31 18.85 -1.76
N LYS A 379 -41.77 17.66 -1.45
CA LYS A 379 -41.70 17.16 -0.07
C LYS A 379 -40.65 17.85 0.78
N GLU A 380 -39.58 18.37 0.19
CA GLU A 380 -38.60 19.18 0.94
C GLU A 380 -39.16 20.56 1.32
N ALA A 381 -40.07 21.13 0.53
CA ALA A 381 -40.72 22.41 0.83
C ALA A 381 -41.73 22.36 1.99
N GLU A 382 -42.29 21.19 2.32
CA GLU A 382 -43.28 21.02 3.41
C GLU A 382 -42.64 20.53 4.73
N GLY A 383 -41.32 20.26 4.74
CA GLY A 383 -40.59 19.72 5.90
C GLY A 383 -39.90 20.74 6.82
N GLU A 384 -39.88 22.03 6.47
CA GLU A 384 -39.02 23.04 7.14
C GLU A 384 -39.61 23.62 8.44
N ALA A 385 -40.12 22.75 9.32
CA ALA A 385 -40.74 23.11 10.60
C ALA A 385 -40.17 22.29 11.79
N GLY A 386 -38.85 22.30 11.99
CA GLY A 386 -38.29 21.63 13.18
C GLY A 386 -36.78 21.40 13.30
N ARG A 387 -35.92 21.86 12.37
CA ARG A 387 -34.46 21.63 12.43
C ARG A 387 -33.69 22.95 12.56
N LYS A 388 -32.66 22.97 13.41
CA LYS A 388 -31.82 24.17 13.66
C LYS A 388 -31.22 24.69 12.35
N LYS A 389 -31.20 26.02 12.15
CA LYS A 389 -30.60 26.68 10.98
C LYS A 389 -29.10 26.40 10.89
N GLN A 390 -28.72 25.34 10.18
CA GLN A 390 -27.35 25.07 9.75
C GLN A 390 -27.17 25.72 8.37
N THR A 391 -26.16 26.60 8.23
CA THR A 391 -25.90 27.32 6.99
C THR A 391 -25.39 26.38 5.89
N ARG A 392 -26.02 26.38 4.70
CA ARG A 392 -25.61 25.58 3.52
C ARG A 392 -24.22 25.91 2.96
N LEU A 393 -23.53 26.90 3.56
CA LEU A 393 -22.11 27.18 3.36
C LEU A 393 -21.19 26.03 3.79
N GLY A 394 -21.65 25.18 4.74
CA GLY A 394 -20.90 24.00 5.16
C GLY A 394 -20.95 22.84 4.17
N MET A 395 -20.07 21.85 4.36
CA MET A 395 -20.13 20.57 3.64
C MET A 395 -21.39 19.78 4.05
N GLU A 396 -22.12 19.24 3.07
CA GLU A 396 -23.40 18.54 3.31
C GLU A 396 -23.25 17.01 3.31
N CYS A 397 -22.15 16.47 2.78
CA CYS A 397 -21.82 15.06 2.69
C CYS A 397 -20.44 14.75 3.27
N LYS A 398 -20.23 13.51 3.75
CA LYS A 398 -18.91 13.04 4.18
C LYS A 398 -18.15 12.38 3.03
N LYS A 399 -16.82 12.45 3.10
CA LYS A 399 -15.89 11.89 2.10
C LYS A 399 -16.00 10.37 1.99
N GLU A 400 -16.29 9.73 3.12
CA GLU A 400 -16.43 8.29 3.31
C GLU A 400 -17.80 7.78 2.80
N GLU A 401 -18.80 8.66 2.73
CA GLU A 401 -20.17 8.33 2.35
C GLU A 401 -20.42 8.58 0.85
N ASN A 402 -19.91 9.68 0.31
CA ASN A 402 -19.97 10.00 -1.12
C ASN A 402 -18.79 10.87 -1.55
N LEU A 403 -17.67 10.23 -1.92
CA LEU A 403 -16.46 10.90 -2.37
C LEU A 403 -16.68 11.85 -3.57
N SER A 404 -17.59 11.52 -4.50
CA SER A 404 -17.80 12.31 -5.72
C SER A 404 -18.53 13.62 -5.43
N GLU A 405 -19.57 13.57 -4.61
CA GLU A 405 -20.29 14.77 -4.15
C GLU A 405 -19.42 15.58 -3.20
N TRP A 406 -18.69 14.93 -2.28
CA TRP A 406 -17.75 15.59 -1.38
C TRP A 406 -16.67 16.35 -2.14
N TYR A 407 -16.06 15.74 -3.15
CA TYR A 407 -15.03 16.40 -3.95
C TYR A 407 -15.58 17.62 -4.70
N THR A 408 -16.77 17.47 -5.29
CA THR A 408 -17.49 18.54 -6.00
C THR A 408 -17.81 19.71 -5.06
N GLN A 409 -18.31 19.43 -3.86
CA GLN A 409 -18.61 20.46 -2.86
C GLN A 409 -17.34 21.13 -2.31
N VAL A 410 -16.24 20.39 -2.09
CA VAL A 410 -14.97 21.00 -1.63
C VAL A 410 -14.47 22.03 -2.64
N ILE A 411 -14.30 21.65 -3.91
CA ILE A 411 -13.66 22.54 -4.90
C ILE A 411 -14.53 23.74 -5.29
N THR A 412 -15.86 23.64 -5.16
CA THR A 412 -16.79 24.76 -5.44
C THR A 412 -16.98 25.65 -4.22
N LYS A 413 -17.29 25.09 -3.04
CA LYS A 413 -17.50 25.88 -1.80
C LYS A 413 -16.22 26.50 -1.25
N ALA A 414 -15.03 25.97 -1.59
CA ALA A 414 -13.74 26.60 -1.31
C ALA A 414 -13.26 27.55 -2.43
N GLU A 415 -14.14 27.91 -3.38
CA GLU A 415 -13.85 28.85 -4.47
C GLU A 415 -12.61 28.51 -5.31
N MET A 416 -12.31 27.21 -5.47
CA MET A 416 -11.17 26.73 -6.25
C MET A 416 -11.50 26.58 -7.73
N VAL A 417 -12.71 26.09 -8.05
CA VAL A 417 -13.11 25.74 -9.42
C VAL A 417 -14.50 26.28 -9.73
N GLU A 418 -14.66 26.87 -10.90
CA GLU A 418 -15.97 27.08 -11.52
C GLU A 418 -16.16 26.09 -12.68
N TYR A 419 -17.38 25.55 -12.82
CA TYR A 419 -17.72 24.66 -13.93
C TYR A 419 -17.95 25.45 -15.21
N TYR A 420 -17.30 25.05 -16.31
CA TYR A 420 -17.43 25.67 -17.61
C TYR A 420 -18.48 24.96 -18.48
N ASP A 421 -19.00 25.65 -19.51
CA ASP A 421 -20.04 25.10 -20.40
C ASP A 421 -19.47 24.02 -21.36
N VAL A 422 -18.20 24.14 -21.76
CA VAL A 422 -17.46 23.09 -22.46
C VAL A 422 -17.09 21.98 -21.48
N SER A 423 -17.81 20.86 -21.58
CA SER A 423 -17.59 19.64 -20.77
C SER A 423 -16.11 19.21 -20.75
N GLY A 424 -15.53 19.15 -19.55
CA GLY A 424 -14.14 18.75 -19.32
C GLY A 424 -13.15 19.91 -19.22
N CYS A 425 -13.57 21.14 -19.51
CA CYS A 425 -12.87 22.38 -19.19
C CYS A 425 -13.44 22.97 -17.88
N TYR A 426 -12.61 23.70 -17.14
CA TYR A 426 -12.93 24.24 -15.81
C TYR A 426 -12.18 25.54 -15.58
N ILE A 427 -12.81 26.53 -14.92
CA ILE A 427 -12.12 27.79 -14.59
C ILE A 427 -11.35 27.59 -13.29
N LEU A 428 -10.02 27.71 -13.35
CA LEU A 428 -9.16 27.74 -12.17
C LEU A 428 -9.27 29.12 -11.51
N ARG A 429 -10.02 29.20 -10.41
CA ARG A 429 -10.19 30.44 -9.64
C ARG A 429 -8.91 30.76 -8.85
N PRO A 430 -8.72 32.01 -8.35
CA PRO A 430 -7.47 32.43 -7.72
C PRO A 430 -6.98 31.51 -6.58
N TRP A 431 -7.88 30.86 -5.83
CA TRP A 431 -7.49 29.96 -4.74
C TRP A 431 -6.78 28.68 -5.24
N SER A 432 -7.18 28.11 -6.39
CA SER A 432 -6.45 26.99 -6.99
C SER A 432 -5.26 27.46 -7.83
N PHE A 433 -5.40 28.59 -8.52
CA PHE A 433 -4.31 29.11 -9.35
C PHE A 433 -3.10 29.52 -8.50
N ALA A 434 -3.31 30.07 -7.30
CA ALA A 434 -2.22 30.36 -6.36
C ALA A 434 -1.45 29.10 -5.92
N ILE A 435 -2.09 27.92 -5.85
CA ILE A 435 -1.41 26.64 -5.59
C ILE A 435 -0.55 26.27 -6.81
N TRP A 436 -1.09 26.44 -8.02
CA TRP A 436 -0.34 26.24 -9.26
C TRP A 436 0.89 27.15 -9.35
N GLU A 437 0.77 28.43 -9.00
CA GLU A 437 1.90 29.37 -8.93
C GLU A 437 2.98 28.94 -7.92
N LYS A 438 2.62 28.26 -6.81
CA LYS A 438 3.62 27.70 -5.88
C LYS A 438 4.33 26.48 -6.45
N ILE A 439 3.59 25.57 -7.08
CA ILE A 439 4.16 24.40 -7.77
C ILE A 439 5.12 24.87 -8.87
N GLN A 440 4.67 25.82 -9.68
CA GLN A 440 5.46 26.44 -10.73
C GLN A 440 6.74 27.07 -10.16
N ALA A 441 6.64 27.98 -9.19
CA ALA A 441 7.81 28.66 -8.63
C ALA A 441 8.82 27.71 -7.93
N PHE A 442 8.35 26.62 -7.32
CA PHE A 442 9.22 25.60 -6.72
C PHE A 442 9.97 24.79 -7.79
N PHE A 443 9.25 24.24 -8.77
CA PHE A 443 9.81 23.40 -9.82
C PHE A 443 10.71 24.20 -10.77
N ASP A 444 10.28 25.41 -11.15
CA ASP A 444 11.02 26.35 -12.01
C ASP A 444 12.36 26.77 -11.38
N LYS A 445 12.40 26.98 -10.05
CA LYS A 445 13.65 27.18 -9.30
C LYS A 445 14.54 25.94 -9.34
N GLY A 446 13.96 24.75 -9.19
CA GLY A 446 14.69 23.47 -9.22
C GLY A 446 15.40 23.24 -10.55
N ILE A 447 14.64 23.23 -11.65
CA ILE A 447 15.19 22.98 -12.99
C ILE A 447 16.21 24.04 -13.42
N LYS A 448 16.06 25.30 -13.00
CA LYS A 448 17.04 26.37 -13.26
C LYS A 448 18.34 26.20 -12.47
N ALA A 449 18.30 25.60 -11.27
CA ALA A 449 19.51 25.24 -10.54
C ALA A 449 20.30 24.14 -11.27
N SER A 450 19.61 23.25 -12.01
CA SER A 450 20.20 22.25 -12.91
C SER A 450 20.64 22.81 -14.27
N GLY A 451 20.34 24.08 -14.58
CA GLY A 451 20.68 24.70 -15.88
C GLY A 451 19.69 24.43 -17.02
N VAL A 452 18.43 24.13 -16.71
CA VAL A 452 17.33 24.06 -17.70
C VAL A 452 16.81 25.47 -17.99
N GLU A 453 16.66 25.82 -19.27
CA GLU A 453 16.14 27.12 -19.70
C GLU A 453 14.64 27.07 -20.06
N ASN A 454 13.92 28.17 -19.81
CA ASN A 454 12.51 28.28 -20.19
C ASN A 454 12.36 28.79 -21.62
N VAL A 455 11.54 28.09 -22.41
CA VAL A 455 11.19 28.42 -23.80
C VAL A 455 9.66 28.46 -23.96
N TYR A 456 9.18 28.84 -25.15
CA TYR A 456 7.77 28.71 -25.51
C TYR A 456 7.61 28.41 -27.01
N PHE A 457 7.02 27.25 -27.31
CA PHE A 457 6.67 26.82 -28.66
C PHE A 457 5.18 27.05 -28.94
N PRO A 458 4.80 27.28 -30.22
CA PRO A 458 3.40 27.47 -30.61
C PRO A 458 2.49 26.32 -30.21
N MET A 459 1.27 26.64 -29.79
CA MET A 459 0.21 25.67 -29.46
C MET A 459 -0.31 24.91 -30.69
N PHE A 460 -0.02 25.38 -31.90
CA PHE A 460 -0.54 24.85 -33.16
C PHE A 460 0.47 23.95 -33.88
N VAL A 461 0.04 22.74 -34.23
CA VAL A 461 0.83 21.72 -34.92
C VAL A 461 0.28 21.54 -36.34
N SER A 462 1.14 21.52 -37.36
CA SER A 462 0.70 21.21 -38.71
C SER A 462 0.35 19.72 -38.84
N ARG A 463 -0.65 19.41 -39.66
CA ARG A 463 -1.06 18.02 -39.91
C ARG A 463 0.11 17.13 -40.32
N ALA A 464 0.96 17.61 -41.23
CA ALA A 464 2.12 16.87 -41.73
C ALA A 464 3.23 16.65 -40.69
N ALA A 465 3.33 17.47 -39.64
CA ALA A 465 4.23 17.20 -38.51
C ALA A 465 3.65 16.08 -37.63
N LEU A 466 2.36 16.17 -37.29
CA LEU A 466 1.66 15.22 -36.42
C LEU A 466 1.48 13.83 -37.05
N GLU A 467 1.31 13.75 -38.38
CA GLU A 467 1.20 12.47 -39.09
C GLU A 467 2.54 11.69 -39.14
N LYS A 468 3.70 12.34 -39.07
CA LYS A 468 4.99 11.62 -38.94
C LYS A 468 5.09 10.80 -37.67
N GLU A 469 4.58 11.31 -36.56
CA GLU A 469 4.64 10.64 -35.25
C GLU A 469 3.74 9.39 -35.23
N LYS A 470 2.61 9.46 -35.93
CA LYS A 470 1.64 8.36 -36.07
C LYS A 470 2.20 7.12 -36.78
N ASP A 471 3.15 7.28 -37.71
CA ASP A 471 3.80 6.16 -38.41
C ASP A 471 4.73 5.34 -37.49
N HIS A 472 5.02 5.83 -36.28
CA HIS A 472 5.85 5.15 -35.27
C HIS A 472 5.15 4.97 -33.90
N ILE A 473 4.11 5.74 -33.59
CA ILE A 473 3.35 5.67 -32.33
C ILE A 473 1.88 5.31 -32.60
N ALA A 474 1.56 4.03 -32.43
CA ALA A 474 0.29 3.43 -32.84
C ALA A 474 -0.96 4.00 -32.14
N ASP A 475 -0.84 4.46 -30.88
CA ASP A 475 -1.99 4.86 -30.04
C ASP A 475 -2.28 6.39 -30.04
N PHE A 476 -1.52 7.19 -30.79
CA PHE A 476 -1.55 8.67 -30.69
C PHE A 476 -2.88 9.33 -31.15
N ALA A 477 -3.65 8.65 -32.01
CA ALA A 477 -4.66 9.29 -32.85
C ALA A 477 -6.03 9.73 -32.26
N PRO A 478 -6.55 9.22 -31.11
CA PRO A 478 -7.97 9.43 -30.78
C PRO A 478 -8.33 10.75 -30.07
N GLU A 479 -7.37 11.50 -29.52
CA GLU A 479 -7.64 12.62 -28.59
C GLU A 479 -7.22 14.01 -29.10
N VAL A 480 -6.83 14.14 -30.37
CA VAL A 480 -6.33 15.41 -30.94
C VAL A 480 -7.49 16.34 -31.34
N ALA A 481 -7.46 17.58 -30.86
CA ALA A 481 -8.39 18.63 -31.26
C ALA A 481 -7.90 19.36 -32.54
N TRP A 482 -8.80 19.62 -33.48
CA TRP A 482 -8.47 20.19 -34.79
C TRP A 482 -9.19 21.52 -35.07
N VAL A 483 -8.42 22.52 -35.51
CA VAL A 483 -8.92 23.76 -36.09
C VAL A 483 -9.04 23.56 -37.60
N THR A 484 -10.25 23.67 -38.12
CA THR A 484 -10.59 23.49 -39.56
C THR A 484 -11.14 24.74 -40.23
N ARG A 485 -11.41 25.80 -39.46
CA ARG A 485 -12.00 27.07 -39.93
C ARG A 485 -11.35 28.27 -39.24
N SER A 486 -11.36 29.42 -39.91
CA SER A 486 -11.06 30.72 -39.34
C SER A 486 -12.21 31.67 -39.65
N GLY A 487 -12.93 32.10 -38.61
CA GLY A 487 -14.24 32.73 -38.77
C GLY A 487 -15.19 31.82 -39.57
N SER A 488 -15.76 32.35 -40.66
CA SER A 488 -16.62 31.58 -41.56
C SER A 488 -15.87 30.76 -42.62
N SER A 489 -14.59 31.06 -42.88
CA SER A 489 -13.80 30.42 -43.94
C SER A 489 -13.21 29.08 -43.48
N GLU A 490 -13.17 28.09 -44.38
CA GLU A 490 -12.48 26.82 -44.13
C GLU A 490 -10.97 26.96 -44.40
N LEU A 491 -10.16 26.24 -43.63
CA LEU A 491 -8.70 26.21 -43.82
C LEU A 491 -8.34 25.19 -44.91
N ALA A 492 -7.37 25.52 -45.77
CA ALA A 492 -6.89 24.62 -46.82
C ALA A 492 -6.28 23.33 -46.25
N GLU A 493 -5.64 23.42 -45.08
CA GLU A 493 -5.20 22.27 -44.28
C GLU A 493 -5.68 22.42 -42.82
N PRO A 494 -6.24 21.37 -42.20
CA PRO A 494 -6.50 21.36 -40.76
C PRO A 494 -5.23 21.50 -39.92
N ILE A 495 -5.33 22.27 -38.83
CA ILE A 495 -4.24 22.51 -37.88
C ILE A 495 -4.63 21.88 -36.55
N ALA A 496 -3.74 21.10 -35.93
CA ALA A 496 -3.99 20.50 -34.63
C ALA A 496 -3.63 21.46 -33.48
N VAL A 497 -4.35 21.35 -32.37
CA VAL A 497 -3.95 21.90 -31.07
C VAL A 497 -3.07 20.87 -30.37
N ARG A 498 -1.95 21.28 -29.76
CA ARG A 498 -0.99 20.35 -29.15
C ARG A 498 -1.63 19.40 -28.12
N PRO A 499 -1.50 18.07 -28.30
CA PRO A 499 -1.68 17.11 -27.22
C PRO A 499 -0.39 16.93 -26.40
N THR A 500 0.76 17.29 -26.99
CA THR A 500 2.14 17.28 -26.48
C THR A 500 3.00 18.01 -27.52
N SER A 501 4.21 18.46 -27.19
CA SER A 501 5.02 19.34 -28.07
C SER A 501 6.18 18.69 -28.83
N GLU A 502 6.42 17.38 -28.72
CA GLU A 502 7.48 16.64 -29.43
C GLU A 502 7.53 16.98 -30.94
N THR A 503 6.39 16.87 -31.62
CA THR A 503 6.24 17.17 -33.06
C THR A 503 6.39 18.64 -33.43
N VAL A 504 6.38 19.56 -32.44
CA VAL A 504 6.63 21.01 -32.62
C VAL A 504 8.10 21.35 -32.34
N MET A 505 8.69 20.73 -31.31
CA MET A 505 10.02 21.06 -30.78
C MET A 505 11.15 20.37 -31.55
N TYR A 506 11.01 19.07 -31.84
CA TYR A 506 12.10 18.27 -32.41
C TYR A 506 12.53 18.70 -33.83
N PRO A 507 11.64 19.19 -34.72
CA PRO A 507 12.04 19.85 -35.98
C PRO A 507 12.81 21.18 -35.83
N ALA A 508 12.86 21.77 -34.63
CA ALA A 508 13.71 22.91 -34.31
C ALA A 508 15.04 22.46 -33.68
N ILE A 509 15.00 21.51 -32.74
CA ILE A 509 16.21 20.90 -32.15
C ILE A 509 17.12 20.31 -33.24
N ALA A 510 16.56 19.65 -34.26
CA ALA A 510 17.29 19.12 -35.42
C ALA A 510 18.00 20.19 -36.29
N LYS A 511 17.81 21.49 -36.03
CA LYS A 511 18.50 22.60 -36.69
C LYS A 511 19.48 23.33 -35.77
N TRP A 512 19.23 23.25 -34.47
CA TRP A 512 20.05 23.85 -33.41
C TRP A 512 21.23 22.96 -33.03
N VAL A 513 21.04 21.65 -33.02
CA VAL A 513 22.13 20.67 -32.87
C VAL A 513 22.81 20.47 -34.22
N GLN A 514 24.11 20.75 -34.29
CA GLN A 514 24.97 20.48 -35.44
C GLN A 514 26.29 19.80 -35.01
N SER A 515 26.80 20.15 -33.82
CA SER A 515 28.03 19.61 -33.24
C SER A 515 27.81 19.19 -31.78
N HIS A 516 28.72 18.36 -31.26
CA HIS A 516 28.78 17.98 -29.84
C HIS A 516 28.81 19.18 -28.87
N ARG A 517 29.21 20.37 -29.35
CA ARG A 517 29.26 21.63 -28.57
C ARG A 517 27.91 22.27 -28.33
N ASP A 518 26.90 21.91 -29.12
CA ASP A 518 25.53 22.41 -28.97
C ASP A 518 24.75 21.58 -27.94
N LEU A 519 25.40 20.57 -27.33
CA LEU A 519 24.84 19.63 -26.38
C LEU A 519 25.49 19.82 -24.98
N PRO A 520 24.74 19.68 -23.88
CA PRO A 520 23.31 19.34 -23.85
C PRO A 520 22.40 20.55 -24.08
N ILE A 521 21.34 20.37 -24.86
CA ILE A 521 20.19 21.29 -24.84
C ILE A 521 19.27 20.84 -23.71
N ARG A 522 18.86 21.74 -22.81
CA ARG A 522 17.96 21.46 -21.68
C ARG A 522 16.86 22.52 -21.62
N MET A 523 15.62 22.19 -21.98
CA MET A 523 14.52 23.15 -22.13
C MET A 523 13.24 22.75 -21.40
N ASN A 524 12.49 23.74 -20.93
CA ASN A 524 11.18 23.58 -20.29
C ASN A 524 10.17 24.62 -20.82
N GLN A 525 8.88 24.27 -20.94
CA GLN A 525 7.84 25.27 -21.19
C GLN A 525 6.60 25.08 -20.30
N TRP A 526 6.17 26.19 -19.69
CA TRP A 526 4.94 26.27 -18.93
C TRP A 526 3.79 26.69 -19.85
N CYS A 527 2.79 25.83 -20.03
CA CYS A 527 1.72 26.09 -21.01
C CYS A 527 0.43 25.28 -20.75
N ASN A 528 -0.59 25.54 -21.58
CA ASN A 528 -1.78 24.71 -21.70
C ASN A 528 -1.60 23.62 -22.77
N VAL A 529 -2.24 22.47 -22.55
CA VAL A 529 -2.30 21.31 -23.45
C VAL A 529 -3.75 20.85 -23.58
N VAL A 530 -4.15 20.37 -24.76
CA VAL A 530 -5.51 19.89 -25.02
C VAL A 530 -5.51 18.42 -25.44
N ARG A 531 -6.17 17.58 -24.65
CA ARG A 531 -6.42 16.15 -24.95
C ARG A 531 -7.91 15.88 -24.83
N TRP A 532 -8.57 15.62 -25.96
CA TRP A 532 -10.03 15.53 -26.05
C TRP A 532 -10.58 14.17 -25.60
N GLU A 533 -10.20 13.73 -24.40
CA GLU A 533 -10.51 12.39 -23.91
C GLU A 533 -12.03 12.16 -23.73
N PHE A 534 -12.44 10.91 -23.97
CA PHE A 534 -13.83 10.43 -23.89
C PHE A 534 -14.21 9.81 -22.52
N LYS A 535 -13.24 9.55 -21.65
CA LYS A 535 -13.47 9.10 -20.27
C LYS A 535 -14.08 10.23 -19.44
N HIS A 536 -14.78 9.89 -18.35
CA HIS A 536 -15.43 10.89 -17.48
C HIS A 536 -14.39 11.88 -16.93
N PRO A 537 -14.51 13.20 -17.19
CA PRO A 537 -13.57 14.18 -16.69
C PRO A 537 -13.79 14.42 -15.20
N GLN A 538 -12.73 14.80 -14.49
CA GLN A 538 -12.77 15.16 -13.08
C GLN A 538 -11.85 16.39 -12.90
N PRO A 539 -12.30 17.50 -12.26
CA PRO A 539 -11.48 18.68 -12.03
C PRO A 539 -10.11 18.32 -11.44
N PHE A 540 -9.05 18.97 -11.91
CA PHE A 540 -7.63 18.68 -11.66
C PHE A 540 -7.14 17.28 -12.09
N LEU A 541 -7.84 16.20 -11.71
CA LEU A 541 -7.38 14.82 -11.88
C LEU A 541 -7.48 14.30 -13.33
N ARG A 542 -8.41 14.84 -14.14
CA ARG A 542 -8.61 14.49 -15.55
C ARG A 542 -9.45 15.56 -16.26
N THR A 543 -8.80 16.53 -16.88
CA THR A 543 -9.46 17.61 -17.64
C THR A 543 -9.08 17.54 -19.12
N ARG A 544 -9.87 18.16 -20.01
CA ARG A 544 -9.59 18.17 -21.47
C ARG A 544 -8.58 19.24 -21.86
N GLU A 545 -8.63 20.37 -21.18
CA GLU A 545 -7.55 21.35 -21.15
C GLU A 545 -6.93 21.32 -19.76
N PHE A 546 -5.60 21.29 -19.67
CA PHE A 546 -4.85 21.38 -18.43
C PHE A 546 -3.62 22.29 -18.60
N LEU A 547 -3.18 22.87 -17.49
CA LEU A 547 -1.89 23.56 -17.38
C LEU A 547 -0.83 22.57 -16.90
N TRP A 548 0.37 22.64 -17.47
CA TRP A 548 1.55 21.97 -16.92
C TRP A 548 2.86 22.54 -17.49
N GLN A 549 3.90 21.73 -17.35
CA GLN A 549 4.64 21.24 -18.53
C GLN A 549 4.14 19.98 -19.59
N GLU A 550 5.29 20.31 -20.36
CA GLU A 550 6.32 19.65 -21.23
C GLU A 550 7.73 20.24 -21.01
N GLY A 551 8.71 19.35 -20.75
CA GLY A 551 10.14 19.65 -20.63
C GLY A 551 10.96 18.61 -21.41
N HIS A 552 11.95 19.07 -22.17
CA HIS A 552 12.67 18.28 -23.16
C HIS A 552 14.16 18.65 -23.17
N SER A 553 15.01 17.62 -23.10
CA SER A 553 16.47 17.76 -23.17
C SER A 553 17.07 16.83 -24.22
N THR A 554 18.33 17.05 -24.57
CA THR A 554 19.02 16.39 -25.69
C THR A 554 20.51 16.33 -25.34
N PHE A 555 21.07 15.12 -25.21
CA PHE A 555 22.41 14.85 -24.64
C PHE A 555 23.27 14.00 -25.59
N ALA A 556 24.58 14.26 -25.65
CA ALA A 556 25.50 13.49 -26.48
C ALA A 556 25.67 12.02 -26.02
N ASN A 557 25.42 11.71 -24.75
CA ASN A 557 25.58 10.37 -24.18
C ASN A 557 24.34 9.92 -23.40
N LYS A 558 24.06 8.61 -23.45
CA LYS A 558 22.97 8.00 -22.67
C LYS A 558 23.10 8.21 -21.14
N PRO A 559 24.26 8.01 -20.48
CA PRO A 559 24.35 8.16 -19.02
C PRO A 559 23.94 9.55 -18.50
N ASP A 560 24.22 10.62 -19.26
CA ASP A 560 23.86 11.98 -18.89
C ASP A 560 22.33 12.18 -18.95
N ALA A 561 21.67 11.60 -19.96
CA ALA A 561 20.22 11.59 -20.08
C ALA A 561 19.54 10.71 -19.00
N GLU A 562 20.13 9.54 -18.66
CA GLU A 562 19.62 8.70 -17.57
C GLU A 562 19.77 9.39 -16.20
N ALA A 563 20.82 10.19 -16.01
CA ALA A 563 21.01 11.00 -14.81
C ALA A 563 19.94 12.11 -14.69
N GLU A 564 19.67 12.89 -15.75
CA GLU A 564 18.61 13.91 -15.72
C GLU A 564 17.22 13.26 -15.49
N VAL A 565 16.93 12.13 -16.13
CA VAL A 565 15.65 11.45 -15.96
C VAL A 565 15.38 11.14 -14.49
N MET A 566 16.41 10.76 -13.73
CA MET A 566 16.32 10.53 -12.28
C MET A 566 16.37 11.82 -11.45
N GLU A 567 17.13 12.85 -11.86
CA GLU A 567 17.14 14.19 -11.23
C GLU A 567 15.73 14.79 -11.22
N ILE A 568 15.10 14.85 -12.40
CA ILE A 568 13.74 15.39 -12.58
C ILE A 568 12.70 14.52 -11.87
N LEU A 569 12.88 13.20 -11.78
CA LEU A 569 12.01 12.33 -10.99
C LEU A 569 12.06 12.67 -9.49
N GLN A 570 13.24 12.96 -8.93
CA GLN A 570 13.34 13.40 -7.53
C GLN A 570 12.79 14.83 -7.34
N LEU A 571 12.91 15.73 -8.34
CA LEU A 571 12.30 17.05 -8.26
C LEU A 571 10.76 16.99 -8.27
N TYR A 572 10.16 16.11 -9.09
CA TYR A 572 8.72 15.82 -8.99
C TYR A 572 8.35 15.21 -7.63
N ARG A 573 9.17 14.30 -7.10
CA ARG A 573 8.97 13.74 -5.75
C ARG A 573 8.96 14.85 -4.69
N ALA A 574 9.90 15.78 -4.74
CA ALA A 574 9.97 16.92 -3.81
C ALA A 574 8.75 17.86 -3.93
N VAL A 575 8.23 18.11 -5.14
CA VAL A 575 6.96 18.85 -5.32
C VAL A 575 5.81 18.14 -4.57
N TYR A 576 5.72 16.82 -4.63
CA TYR A 576 4.64 16.10 -3.95
C TYR A 576 4.87 15.98 -2.43
N GLU A 577 6.06 15.57 -1.99
CA GLU A 577 6.34 15.29 -0.58
C GLU A 577 6.64 16.54 0.25
N GLU A 578 7.45 17.49 -0.26
CA GLU A 578 7.88 18.68 0.50
C GLU A 578 6.88 19.84 0.39
N LEU A 579 6.35 20.10 -0.82
CA LEU A 579 5.47 21.25 -1.07
C LEU A 579 3.98 20.91 -0.89
N LEU A 580 3.53 19.72 -1.32
CA LEU A 580 2.12 19.32 -1.25
C LEU A 580 1.79 18.37 -0.08
N ALA A 581 2.80 17.87 0.65
CA ALA A 581 2.66 16.89 1.74
C ALA A 581 1.91 15.59 1.34
N ILE A 582 2.09 15.15 0.09
CA ILE A 582 1.52 13.92 -0.48
C ILE A 582 2.67 12.90 -0.65
N PRO A 583 2.67 11.76 0.08
CA PRO A 583 3.65 10.70 -0.14
C PRO A 583 3.43 10.04 -1.52
N VAL A 584 4.52 9.78 -2.24
CA VAL A 584 4.48 9.15 -3.57
C VAL A 584 5.52 8.04 -3.70
N ILE A 585 5.20 7.02 -4.51
CA ILE A 585 6.07 5.87 -4.75
C ILE A 585 6.82 6.09 -6.08
N PRO A 586 8.14 6.34 -6.07
CA PRO A 586 8.94 6.38 -7.29
C PRO A 586 9.10 4.96 -7.86
N GLY A 587 8.99 4.84 -9.19
CA GLY A 587 9.07 3.56 -9.88
C GLY A 587 9.34 3.69 -11.38
N ARG A 588 9.43 2.54 -12.07
CA ARG A 588 9.49 2.43 -13.53
C ARG A 588 8.20 1.77 -14.04
N LYS A 589 7.59 2.34 -15.10
CA LYS A 589 6.42 1.74 -15.76
C LYS A 589 6.79 0.40 -16.40
N THR A 590 5.81 -0.51 -16.49
CA THR A 590 5.98 -1.74 -17.28
C THR A 590 6.10 -1.43 -18.76
N GLU A 591 6.63 -2.35 -19.57
CA GLU A 591 6.75 -2.17 -21.03
C GLU A 591 5.41 -1.96 -21.75
N LYS A 592 4.27 -2.28 -21.11
CA LYS A 592 2.91 -1.99 -21.61
C LYS A 592 2.39 -0.60 -21.23
N GLU A 593 2.88 -0.03 -20.13
CA GLU A 593 2.39 1.22 -19.53
C GLU A 593 3.42 2.35 -19.61
N LYS A 594 4.56 2.13 -20.29
CA LYS A 594 5.55 3.17 -20.60
C LYS A 594 5.08 4.05 -21.76
N PHE A 595 5.66 5.23 -21.90
CA PHE A 595 5.44 6.06 -23.08
C PHE A 595 5.92 5.34 -24.34
N ALA A 596 5.05 5.22 -25.34
CA ALA A 596 5.27 4.37 -26.51
C ALA A 596 6.49 4.80 -27.36
N GLY A 597 6.81 6.09 -27.40
CA GLY A 597 8.02 6.61 -28.05
C GLY A 597 9.31 6.47 -27.22
N GLY A 598 9.25 5.98 -25.98
CA GLY A 598 10.38 5.94 -25.05
C GLY A 598 11.12 4.59 -24.96
N ASP A 599 12.42 4.64 -24.67
CA ASP A 599 13.22 3.50 -24.21
C ASP A 599 12.65 3.01 -22.86
N TYR A 600 12.52 3.92 -21.88
CA TYR A 600 11.79 3.65 -20.64
C TYR A 600 11.10 4.88 -20.05
N THR A 601 10.21 4.64 -19.09
CA THR A 601 9.46 5.69 -18.37
C THR A 601 9.55 5.45 -16.87
N THR A 602 10.05 6.44 -16.14
CA THR A 602 9.96 6.52 -14.68
C THR A 602 8.74 7.35 -14.29
N THR A 603 8.20 7.08 -13.10
CA THR A 603 6.92 7.59 -12.62
C THR A 603 6.97 7.79 -11.12
N ILE A 604 6.21 8.75 -10.60
CA ILE A 604 5.79 8.76 -9.19
C ILE A 604 4.29 8.46 -9.13
N GLU A 605 3.90 7.47 -8.32
CA GLU A 605 2.51 7.05 -8.14
C GLU A 605 1.98 7.51 -6.78
N ALA A 606 0.80 8.14 -6.76
CA ALA A 606 0.06 8.50 -5.55
C ALA A 606 -1.15 7.57 -5.36
N PHE A 607 -1.71 7.48 -4.15
CA PHE A 607 -2.87 6.65 -3.84
C PHE A 607 -3.98 7.44 -3.14
N ILE A 608 -5.20 7.38 -3.66
CA ILE A 608 -6.37 8.08 -3.11
C ILE A 608 -7.21 7.07 -2.32
N SER A 609 -6.91 6.91 -1.02
CA SER A 609 -7.46 5.85 -0.16
C SER A 609 -8.99 5.78 -0.15
N ALA A 610 -9.68 6.93 -0.14
CA ALA A 610 -11.15 7.00 -0.17
C ALA A 610 -11.78 6.48 -1.49
N SER A 611 -10.97 6.28 -2.53
CA SER A 611 -11.40 5.71 -3.82
C SER A 611 -10.85 4.29 -4.06
N GLY A 612 -9.87 3.84 -3.27
CA GLY A 612 -9.15 2.59 -3.50
C GLY A 612 -8.27 2.57 -4.76
N ARG A 613 -7.93 3.73 -5.35
CA ARG A 613 -7.24 3.82 -6.65
C ARG A 613 -5.89 4.54 -6.55
N GLY A 614 -4.91 4.00 -7.27
CA GLY A 614 -3.69 4.71 -7.62
C GLY A 614 -3.92 5.73 -8.73
N ILE A 615 -3.07 6.75 -8.76
CA ILE A 615 -3.01 7.78 -9.80
C ILE A 615 -1.55 8.21 -10.01
N GLN A 616 -1.12 8.28 -11.27
CA GLN A 616 0.18 8.81 -11.64
C GLN A 616 0.24 10.31 -11.27
N ALA A 617 1.25 10.70 -10.51
CA ALA A 617 1.49 12.07 -10.10
C ALA A 617 2.33 12.84 -11.14
N ALA A 618 3.42 12.24 -11.63
CA ALA A 618 4.27 12.77 -12.70
C ALA A 618 5.10 11.65 -13.35
N THR A 619 5.66 11.91 -14.53
CA THR A 619 6.56 10.99 -15.25
C THR A 619 7.80 11.68 -15.80
N SER A 620 8.91 10.95 -15.84
CA SER A 620 10.17 11.36 -16.44
C SER A 620 10.65 10.25 -17.38
N HIS A 621 10.93 10.58 -18.64
CA HIS A 621 11.04 9.62 -19.74
C HIS A 621 12.45 9.59 -20.33
N HIS A 622 13.10 8.43 -20.32
CA HIS A 622 14.29 8.24 -21.16
C HIS A 622 13.80 7.87 -22.57
N LEU A 623 13.88 8.84 -23.49
CA LEU A 623 13.44 8.64 -24.87
C LEU A 623 14.40 7.78 -25.69
N GLY A 624 15.65 7.65 -25.24
CA GLY A 624 16.73 7.08 -26.03
C GLY A 624 16.82 7.79 -27.38
N GLN A 625 17.09 7.03 -28.43
CA GLN A 625 17.31 7.57 -29.78
C GLN A 625 16.07 7.48 -30.69
N ASN A 626 14.88 7.17 -30.15
CA ASN A 626 13.70 6.91 -30.97
C ASN A 626 13.27 8.19 -31.74
N PHE A 627 13.14 9.30 -31.01
CA PHE A 627 12.76 10.58 -31.58
C PHE A 627 13.91 11.26 -32.34
N SER A 628 15.16 11.13 -31.90
CA SER A 628 16.31 11.69 -32.64
C SER A 628 16.49 11.05 -34.02
N LYS A 629 16.33 9.72 -34.13
CA LYS A 629 16.29 9.00 -35.42
C LYS A 629 15.12 9.43 -36.28
N MET A 630 13.93 9.57 -35.71
CA MET A 630 12.72 10.00 -36.42
C MET A 630 12.80 11.44 -36.97
N PHE A 631 13.34 12.38 -36.19
CA PHE A 631 13.45 13.79 -36.55
C PHE A 631 14.80 14.18 -37.17
N ASN A 632 15.71 13.22 -37.34
CA ASN A 632 17.09 13.42 -37.79
C ASN A 632 17.85 14.47 -36.94
N ILE A 633 17.78 14.32 -35.61
CA ILE A 633 18.64 15.05 -34.67
C ILE A 633 19.97 14.29 -34.60
N VAL A 634 21.03 14.86 -35.17
CA VAL A 634 22.36 14.26 -35.32
C VAL A 634 23.44 15.31 -35.07
N PHE A 635 24.65 14.89 -34.72
CA PHE A 635 25.75 15.81 -34.39
C PHE A 635 27.12 15.33 -34.87
N GLU A 636 28.00 16.29 -35.16
CA GLU A 636 29.41 16.02 -35.44
C GLU A 636 30.21 15.83 -34.14
N HIS A 637 30.79 14.63 -33.97
CA HIS A 637 31.80 14.31 -32.96
C HIS A 637 33.22 14.44 -33.56
N PRO A 638 34.26 14.81 -32.78
CA PRO A 638 35.62 15.02 -33.31
C PRO A 638 36.24 13.81 -34.03
N ASP A 639 35.79 12.58 -33.73
CA ASP A 639 36.32 11.33 -34.27
C ASP A 639 35.85 10.98 -35.71
N LYS A 640 35.23 11.94 -36.41
CA LYS A 640 34.84 11.84 -37.84
C LYS A 640 33.85 10.72 -38.19
N VAL A 641 32.93 10.43 -37.28
CA VAL A 641 31.69 9.70 -37.57
C VAL A 641 30.52 10.62 -37.25
N ASN A 642 29.43 10.56 -38.01
CA ASN A 642 28.19 11.27 -37.64
C ASN A 642 27.50 10.47 -36.54
N HIS A 643 27.45 11.01 -35.33
CA HIS A 643 26.77 10.36 -34.23
C HIS A 643 25.29 10.79 -34.21
N GLN A 644 24.41 9.81 -34.02
CA GLN A 644 23.02 10.07 -33.65
C GLN A 644 22.98 10.38 -32.16
N VAL A 645 22.18 11.37 -31.78
CA VAL A 645 21.87 11.68 -30.37
C VAL A 645 21.07 10.52 -29.78
#